data_AF-A0A1V6D5V3-F1
#
_entry.id   AF-A0A1V6D5V3-F1
#
_cell.length_a   1.000
_cell.length_b   1.000
_cell.length_c   1.000
_cell.angle_alpha   90.00
_cell.angle_beta   90.00
_cell.angle_gamma   90.00
#
_symmetry.space_group_name_H-M   'P 1'
#
loop_
_entity.id
_entity.type
_entity.pdbx_description
1 polymer ?
#
loop_
_entity_poly.entity_id
_entity_poly.type
_entity_poly.pdbx_seq_one_letter_code
_entity_poly.pdbx_strand_id
1 'polypeptide(L)'
;MCVRGLSVVGASLVMSLTLASCMAPAPGAGAAGPGDSPPRLIAQTYDSGFPQGHDTYNGMGTGSDGKIYYVLCSEAHDVAGQMYCFDPATGKIRHLGDLTEACGEKGMKAVAQGKCHNNLVECDGKLYFATHTGFYAIIDDMEKIGPPPPGWKPYQGGHFLSYDMATGRFENLALAPGGEGILTMNMDTRRGRLYGLTWPGGHFIRYDLARRELKDLGPTSLQGENGKGANYRTLCRSFAIDPEDGSVYFSIGDGAILRYRYDRDAIETLQGENLKKDYFGLYDPTNPGHMAYNWRQVIWHPGQKAVYGVHGNSGYLFRFDPRPPRVTVLDRLTSLPSRRSGMYDQFSYGYLGFTLGPDGRTLYYLTGGPIYVDGKRVTGKESTGKGEAKGLEDLHLVTYDIPAAKYTDHGAVFYKDGQRPLYVNSIAVGRDGTVYTLARIARGGHTVTDLVAIPAPLTPSVPPCPLTVRMQNYGKYDDAAWTHLPSIGIARVFTSVPAADHVATVAGRLAEHNLQPLVLRGQTDLGRESCVEELASQLAVCERMGVRYMFLSPRHTGASRQVACERLRQAGEIARKHGVTIALETHPDLGTNADAHLATMKEINHPNVRVNFDTGNITFYNKGAEAVTELKKIIDYVATVELKDHSGRYMEWNFPVLGTGVVDFPGVLKVLKDHRFRGPITLEVEGVRGVEMTETQTKQYIADSVRYVQKLGDLP
;
A
#
# COMPACT_ATOMS: atom_id res chain seq x y z
N MET A 1 72.55 1.19 31.20
CA MET A 1 72.78 0.76 29.80
C MET A 1 71.84 1.61 28.93
N CYS A 2 72.23 2.82 28.51
CA CYS A 2 72.87 3.10 27.21
C CYS A 2 72.26 2.25 26.08
N VAL A 3 71.64 2.80 25.02
CA VAL A 3 72.22 3.80 24.10
C VAL A 3 71.13 4.65 23.40
N ARG A 4 71.52 5.93 23.19
CA ARG A 4 71.19 6.99 22.20
C ARG A 4 70.45 6.51 20.92
N GLY A 5 69.64 7.30 20.21
CA GLY A 5 69.62 8.74 20.00
C GLY A 5 70.11 9.10 18.57
N LEU A 6 69.26 9.86 17.86
CA LEU A 6 69.48 10.70 16.66
C LEU A 6 69.26 10.18 15.23
N SER A 7 68.48 11.03 14.56
CA SER A 7 68.14 11.28 13.16
C SER A 7 69.34 11.49 12.23
N VAL A 8 69.18 11.12 10.95
CA VAL A 8 69.91 11.74 9.81
C VAL A 8 69.02 11.76 8.55
N VAL A 9 69.12 12.89 7.85
CA VAL A 9 68.54 13.29 6.55
C VAL A 9 69.17 12.52 5.37
N GLY A 10 68.44 12.27 4.29
CA GLY A 10 69.05 11.80 3.04
C GLY A 10 68.11 11.83 1.84
N ALA A 11 68.35 12.77 0.93
CA ALA A 11 67.64 12.93 -0.33
C ALA A 11 68.25 12.05 -1.45
N SER A 12 67.36 11.64 -2.36
CA SER A 12 67.57 11.36 -3.80
C SER A 12 68.48 10.21 -4.23
N LEU A 13 67.90 9.21 -4.92
CA LEU A 13 68.26 8.93 -6.31
C LEU A 13 67.20 8.10 -7.04
N VAL A 14 66.87 8.56 -8.24
CA VAL A 14 65.96 8.00 -9.24
C VAL A 14 66.61 6.79 -9.92
N MET A 15 65.86 5.71 -10.11
CA MET A 15 66.18 4.71 -11.14
C MET A 15 64.89 4.23 -11.82
N SER A 16 64.76 4.63 -13.08
CA SER A 16 63.66 4.34 -13.99
C SER A 16 63.70 2.87 -14.43
N LEU A 17 62.61 2.13 -14.25
CA LEU A 17 62.33 0.91 -15.02
C LEU A 17 61.06 1.14 -15.85
N THR A 18 61.25 1.34 -17.15
CA THR A 18 60.20 1.38 -18.16
C THR A 18 59.76 -0.05 -18.50
N LEU A 19 58.55 -0.43 -18.09
CA LEU A 19 57.79 -1.53 -18.69
C LEU A 19 56.63 -0.93 -19.47
N ALA A 20 56.78 -0.90 -20.79
CA ALA A 20 55.71 -0.55 -21.71
C ALA A 20 54.67 -1.67 -21.72
N SER A 21 53.46 -1.36 -21.25
CA SER A 21 52.25 -2.13 -21.54
C SER A 21 51.26 -1.23 -22.23
N CYS A 22 50.89 -1.60 -23.44
CA CYS A 22 49.85 -0.98 -24.24
C CYS A 22 48.52 -1.06 -23.50
N MET A 23 48.06 0.05 -22.91
CA MET A 23 46.66 0.22 -22.53
C MET A 23 46.05 1.32 -23.41
N ALA A 24 44.98 0.94 -24.10
CA ALA A 24 44.09 1.87 -24.78
C ALA A 24 43.61 2.96 -23.80
N PRO A 25 43.39 4.21 -24.26
CA PRO A 25 42.98 5.28 -23.38
C PRO A 25 41.61 4.95 -22.79
N ALA A 26 41.56 4.89 -21.45
CA ALA A 26 40.31 4.96 -20.72
C ALA A 26 39.60 6.28 -21.12
N PRO A 27 38.28 6.27 -21.36
CA PRO A 27 37.56 7.50 -21.62
C PRO A 27 37.74 8.41 -20.40
N GLY A 28 38.27 9.60 -20.65
CA GLY A 28 38.56 10.58 -19.62
C GLY A 28 37.33 10.88 -18.76
N ALA A 29 37.57 11.04 -17.46
CA ALA A 29 36.63 11.66 -16.54
C ALA A 29 36.29 13.06 -17.08
N GLY A 30 35.18 13.15 -17.80
CA GLY A 30 34.60 14.42 -18.21
C GLY A 30 34.16 15.16 -16.95
N ALA A 31 34.73 16.34 -16.75
CA ALA A 31 34.16 17.34 -15.88
C ALA A 31 32.69 17.54 -16.28
N ALA A 32 31.78 17.42 -15.32
CA ALA A 32 30.35 17.63 -15.53
C ALA A 32 30.12 19.04 -16.10
N GLY A 33 29.62 19.10 -17.33
CA GLY A 33 29.17 20.34 -17.95
C GLY A 33 27.90 20.87 -17.27
N PRO A 34 27.54 22.15 -17.51
CA PRO A 34 26.33 22.74 -16.95
C PRO A 34 25.09 22.14 -17.63
N GLY A 35 24.49 21.11 -17.02
CA GLY A 35 23.32 20.40 -17.56
C GLY A 35 22.53 19.52 -16.57
N ASP A 36 22.99 19.30 -15.34
CA ASP A 36 22.31 18.43 -14.37
C ASP A 36 21.43 19.24 -13.39
N SER A 37 20.33 19.80 -13.89
CA SER A 37 19.22 20.12 -12.98
C SER A 37 18.60 18.78 -12.55
N PRO A 38 18.41 18.50 -11.24
CA PRO A 38 17.72 17.28 -10.82
C PRO A 38 16.33 17.21 -11.48
N PRO A 39 15.79 16.00 -11.72
CA PRO A 39 14.47 15.85 -12.31
C PRO A 39 13.46 16.72 -11.54
N ARG A 40 12.57 17.41 -12.26
CA ARG A 40 11.55 18.27 -11.66
C ARG A 40 10.19 17.63 -11.82
N LEU A 41 9.52 17.36 -10.71
CA LEU A 41 8.14 16.89 -10.68
C LEU A 41 7.22 18.08 -10.49
N ILE A 42 6.17 18.17 -11.32
CA ILE A 42 5.17 19.24 -11.21
C ILE A 42 3.93 18.68 -10.53
N ALA A 43 3.67 19.14 -9.32
CA ALA A 43 2.50 18.76 -8.54
C ALA A 43 1.30 19.65 -8.84
N GLN A 44 0.12 19.04 -8.76
CA GLN A 44 -1.16 19.72 -8.87
C GLN A 44 -1.71 20.02 -7.47
N THR A 45 -2.18 21.25 -7.27
CA THR A 45 -2.84 21.66 -6.04
C THR A 45 -4.36 21.58 -6.19
N TYR A 46 -5.05 21.30 -5.09
CA TYR A 46 -6.51 21.30 -5.02
C TYR A 46 -6.97 22.16 -3.85
N ASP A 47 -8.09 22.87 -4.04
CA ASP A 47 -8.64 23.76 -3.02
C ASP A 47 -9.83 23.13 -2.31
N SER A 48 -9.65 22.82 -1.03
CA SER A 48 -10.68 22.27 -0.15
C SER A 48 -11.60 23.34 0.45
N GLY A 49 -11.30 24.64 0.24
CA GLY A 49 -12.10 25.76 0.75
C GLY A 49 -11.96 26.00 2.26
N PHE A 50 -10.83 25.63 2.88
CA PHE A 50 -10.58 25.77 4.32
C PHE A 50 -9.43 26.74 4.61
N PRO A 51 -9.71 28.05 4.82
CA PRO A 51 -8.66 29.06 4.94
C PRO A 51 -7.82 28.93 6.22
N GLN A 52 -8.32 28.25 7.26
CA GLN A 52 -7.59 27.97 8.49
C GLN A 52 -6.68 26.74 8.38
N GLY A 53 -6.59 26.11 7.20
CA GLY A 53 -5.75 24.94 6.95
C GLY A 53 -4.29 25.19 7.33
N HIS A 54 -3.81 24.45 8.32
CA HIS A 54 -2.44 24.49 8.82
C HIS A 54 -1.75 23.12 8.73
N ASP A 55 -0.49 23.05 9.18
CA ASP A 55 0.36 21.87 9.15
C ASP A 55 -0.35 20.62 9.66
N THR A 56 -0.23 19.56 8.87
CA THR A 56 -0.81 18.24 9.18
C THR A 56 0.31 17.22 9.32
N TYR A 57 0.14 16.30 10.26
CA TYR A 57 1.05 15.20 10.55
C TYR A 57 0.30 13.88 10.34
N ASN A 58 0.66 13.09 9.33
CA ASN A 58 -0.16 12.00 8.82
C ASN A 58 -1.54 12.52 8.35
N GLY A 59 -2.64 12.07 8.95
CA GLY A 59 -3.98 12.62 8.72
C GLY A 59 -4.56 12.31 7.35
N MET A 60 -4.04 11.33 6.61
CA MET A 60 -4.58 10.94 5.32
C MET A 60 -4.43 9.44 5.02
N GLY A 61 -5.15 8.95 4.01
CA GLY A 61 -5.06 7.58 3.52
C GLY A 61 -5.82 7.35 2.22
N THR A 62 -5.52 6.26 1.53
CA THR A 62 -6.25 5.81 0.33
C THR A 62 -7.27 4.76 0.75
N GLY A 63 -8.55 5.01 0.47
CA GLY A 63 -9.63 4.06 0.75
C GLY A 63 -9.70 2.90 -0.26
N SER A 64 -10.37 1.82 0.12
CA SER A 64 -10.68 0.68 -0.75
C SER A 64 -11.66 1.02 -1.87
N ASP A 65 -12.24 2.22 -1.88
CA ASP A 65 -12.99 2.79 -2.99
C ASP A 65 -12.09 3.54 -4.01
N GLY A 66 -10.78 3.63 -3.73
CA GLY A 66 -9.80 4.34 -4.55
C GLY A 66 -9.75 5.85 -4.31
N LYS A 67 -10.53 6.38 -3.36
CA LYS A 67 -10.54 7.81 -3.01
C LYS A 67 -9.49 8.13 -1.96
N ILE A 68 -9.16 9.40 -1.86
CA ILE A 68 -8.18 9.91 -0.91
C ILE A 68 -8.91 10.63 0.21
N TYR A 69 -8.79 10.12 1.42
CA TYR A 69 -9.38 10.69 2.62
C TYR A 69 -8.30 11.44 3.39
N TYR A 70 -8.61 12.65 3.85
CA TYR A 70 -7.63 13.48 4.54
C TYR A 70 -8.29 14.45 5.52
N VAL A 71 -7.52 14.91 6.51
CA VAL A 71 -7.91 15.91 7.50
C VAL A 71 -7.02 17.13 7.34
N LEU A 72 -7.62 18.30 7.13
CA LEU A 72 -6.93 19.58 7.23
C LEU A 72 -7.00 20.09 8.67
N CYS A 73 -5.83 20.41 9.21
CA CYS A 73 -5.67 20.83 10.60
C CYS A 73 -5.90 22.32 10.81
N SER A 74 -6.23 22.72 12.05
CA SER A 74 -6.30 24.13 12.48
C SER A 74 -5.49 24.34 13.74
N GLU A 75 -4.98 25.56 13.93
CA GLU A 75 -4.32 25.98 15.18
C GLU A 75 -5.17 26.95 16.00
N ALA A 76 -6.36 27.31 15.52
CA ALA A 76 -7.27 28.14 16.29
C ALA A 76 -7.90 27.31 17.43
N HIS A 77 -8.09 27.95 18.58
CA HIS A 77 -8.73 27.32 19.73
C HIS A 77 -10.20 26.97 19.51
N ASP A 78 -10.88 27.61 18.55
CA ASP A 78 -12.32 27.54 18.29
C ASP A 78 -12.68 26.97 16.91
N VAL A 79 -11.70 26.59 16.10
CA VAL A 79 -11.91 25.96 14.78
C VAL A 79 -11.33 24.56 14.81
N ALA A 80 -12.15 23.56 14.52
CA ALA A 80 -11.72 22.17 14.47
C ALA A 80 -10.95 21.85 13.19
N GLY A 81 -10.21 20.74 13.21
CA GLY A 81 -9.79 20.08 11.99
C GLY A 81 -11.00 19.65 11.16
N GLN A 82 -10.85 19.64 9.84
CA GLN A 82 -11.91 19.34 8.89
C GLN A 82 -11.53 18.13 8.03
N MET A 83 -12.40 17.13 7.96
CA MET A 83 -12.18 15.92 7.15
C MET A 83 -12.77 16.07 5.75
N TYR A 84 -12.06 15.55 4.75
CA TYR A 84 -12.39 15.62 3.33
C TYR A 84 -12.17 14.28 2.63
N CYS A 85 -12.81 14.15 1.47
CA CYS A 85 -12.61 13.08 0.51
C CYS A 85 -12.36 13.68 -0.87
N PHE A 86 -11.26 13.30 -1.50
CA PHE A 86 -10.94 13.61 -2.89
C PHE A 86 -11.18 12.37 -3.75
N ASP A 87 -11.88 12.54 -4.87
CA ASP A 87 -12.09 11.52 -5.89
C ASP A 87 -11.11 11.73 -7.05
N PRO A 88 -10.06 10.89 -7.19
CA PRO A 88 -9.10 11.00 -8.29
C PRO A 88 -9.72 10.89 -9.69
N ALA A 89 -10.81 10.14 -9.84
CA ALA A 89 -11.44 9.91 -11.14
C ALA A 89 -12.16 11.16 -11.64
N THR A 90 -12.76 11.94 -10.73
CA THR A 90 -13.53 13.15 -11.09
C THR A 90 -12.82 14.46 -10.75
N GLY A 91 -11.72 14.41 -9.99
CA GLY A 91 -11.03 15.59 -9.47
C GLY A 91 -11.85 16.41 -8.46
N LYS A 92 -12.86 15.80 -7.81
CA LYS A 92 -13.79 16.51 -6.91
C LYS A 92 -13.42 16.29 -5.46
N ILE A 93 -13.54 17.35 -4.67
CA ILE A 93 -13.42 17.32 -3.20
C ILE A 93 -14.81 17.37 -2.59
N ARG A 94 -15.03 16.56 -1.56
CA ARG A 94 -16.20 16.59 -0.70
C ARG A 94 -15.76 16.79 0.74
N HIS A 95 -16.33 17.79 1.41
CA HIS A 95 -16.21 17.95 2.87
C HIS A 95 -17.02 16.86 3.57
N LEU A 96 -16.42 16.21 4.56
CA LEU A 96 -17.02 15.08 5.28
C LEU A 96 -17.53 15.49 6.66
N GLY A 97 -16.79 16.33 7.39
CA GLY A 97 -17.23 16.82 8.69
C GLY A 97 -16.17 17.54 9.50
N ASP A 98 -16.63 18.09 10.62
CA ASP A 98 -15.86 18.81 11.63
C ASP A 98 -15.49 17.86 12.78
N LEU A 99 -14.22 17.86 13.21
CA LEU A 99 -13.76 16.92 14.23
C LEU A 99 -14.32 17.19 15.63
N THR A 100 -14.56 18.45 16.00
CA THR A 100 -15.19 18.80 17.30
C THR A 100 -16.64 18.33 17.32
N GLU A 101 -17.34 18.44 16.19
CA GLU A 101 -18.70 17.88 16.03
C GLU A 101 -18.69 16.35 16.07
N ALA A 102 -17.75 15.70 15.37
CA ALA A 102 -17.61 14.25 15.37
C ALA A 102 -17.31 13.68 16.78
N CYS A 103 -16.60 14.44 17.61
CA CYS A 103 -16.35 14.13 19.02
C CYS A 103 -17.56 14.40 19.94
N GLY A 104 -18.63 15.04 19.44
CA GLY A 104 -19.78 15.42 20.25
C GLY A 104 -19.54 16.65 21.13
N GLU A 105 -18.54 17.46 20.81
CA GLU A 105 -18.10 18.61 21.63
C GLU A 105 -18.57 19.97 21.10
N LYS A 106 -19.32 19.97 19.99
CA LYS A 106 -19.87 21.18 19.37
C LYS A 106 -20.70 21.97 20.38
N GLY A 107 -20.40 23.26 20.53
CA GLY A 107 -21.09 24.16 21.46
C GLY A 107 -20.62 24.07 22.92
N MET A 108 -19.69 23.19 23.28
CA MET A 108 -19.18 23.10 24.66
C MET A 108 -18.33 24.31 25.10
N LYS A 109 -17.90 25.15 24.13
CA LYS A 109 -16.87 26.18 24.31
C LYS A 109 -15.61 25.62 24.96
N ALA A 110 -15.12 24.49 24.46
CA ALA A 110 -13.83 23.90 24.83
C ALA A 110 -12.83 24.12 23.69
N VAL A 111 -11.53 24.10 23.99
CA VAL A 111 -10.49 24.12 22.95
C VAL A 111 -10.77 22.99 21.93
N ALA A 112 -10.79 23.33 20.65
CA ALA A 112 -11.26 22.48 19.58
C ALA A 112 -10.35 21.26 19.30
N GLN A 113 -10.96 20.23 18.69
CA GLN A 113 -10.27 19.07 18.11
C GLN A 113 -9.57 19.48 16.81
N GLY A 114 -8.46 20.22 16.93
CA GLY A 114 -7.82 20.93 15.82
C GLY A 114 -7.01 20.07 14.86
N LYS A 115 -6.54 18.88 15.27
CA LYS A 115 -5.57 18.07 14.52
C LYS A 115 -5.93 16.58 14.46
N CYS A 116 -5.37 15.90 13.46
CA CYS A 116 -5.24 14.45 13.39
C CYS A 116 -3.75 14.14 13.16
N HIS A 117 -3.13 13.33 14.03
CA HIS A 117 -1.69 13.03 14.00
C HIS A 117 -1.36 11.61 13.49
N ASN A 118 -2.36 10.87 13.01
CA ASN A 118 -2.27 9.46 12.66
C ASN A 118 -2.82 9.19 11.24
N ASN A 119 -2.39 8.08 10.65
CA ASN A 119 -2.94 7.64 9.37
C ASN A 119 -4.36 7.08 9.57
N LEU A 120 -5.18 7.15 8.53
CA LEU A 120 -6.52 6.58 8.56
C LEU A 120 -6.44 5.07 8.31
N VAL A 121 -6.95 4.26 9.24
CA VAL A 121 -6.94 2.79 9.11
C VAL A 121 -8.34 2.31 8.70
N GLU A 122 -8.43 1.67 7.52
CA GLU A 122 -9.70 1.12 7.04
C GLU A 122 -9.95 -0.28 7.59
N CYS A 123 -11.17 -0.52 8.09
CA CYS A 123 -11.66 -1.83 8.51
C CYS A 123 -13.19 -1.86 8.40
N ASP A 124 -13.75 -2.93 7.81
CA ASP A 124 -15.20 -3.15 7.68
C ASP A 124 -15.96 -1.95 7.08
N GLY A 125 -15.39 -1.29 6.07
CA GLY A 125 -16.01 -0.14 5.40
C GLY A 125 -15.99 1.16 6.20
N LYS A 126 -15.27 1.20 7.33
CA LYS A 126 -15.06 2.38 8.15
C LYS A 126 -13.58 2.79 8.17
N LEU A 127 -13.34 4.09 8.29
CA LEU A 127 -12.03 4.67 8.56
C LEU A 127 -11.92 4.95 10.06
N TYR A 128 -10.92 4.37 10.72
CA TYR A 128 -10.60 4.58 12.12
C TYR A 128 -9.40 5.52 12.23
N PHE A 129 -9.49 6.49 13.13
CA PHE A 129 -8.44 7.48 13.37
C PHE A 129 -8.63 8.10 14.75
N ALA A 130 -7.72 9.01 15.14
CA ALA A 130 -7.82 9.71 16.41
C ALA A 130 -7.52 11.20 16.31
N THR A 131 -8.13 11.98 17.21
CA THR A 131 -7.97 13.43 17.25
C THR A 131 -6.87 13.89 18.21
N HIS A 132 -6.38 15.10 17.97
CA HIS A 132 -5.38 15.79 18.75
C HIS A 132 -5.73 17.29 18.80
N THR A 133 -5.28 18.00 19.84
CA THR A 133 -5.39 19.46 19.87
C THR A 133 -4.50 20.10 18.80
N GLY A 134 -4.97 21.20 18.22
CA GLY A 134 -4.15 22.06 17.36
C GLY A 134 -3.69 23.35 18.01
N PHE A 135 -4.23 23.68 19.18
CA PHE A 135 -3.96 24.92 19.88
C PHE A 135 -2.81 24.71 20.86
N TYR A 136 -1.62 25.13 20.46
CA TYR A 136 -0.39 24.99 21.24
C TYR A 136 0.09 26.34 21.80
N ALA A 137 0.86 26.28 22.87
CA ALA A 137 1.61 27.41 23.41
C ALA A 137 3.03 26.98 23.76
N ILE A 138 3.98 27.92 23.67
CA ILE A 138 5.32 27.71 24.20
C ILE A 138 5.31 28.06 25.69
N ILE A 139 5.54 27.08 26.55
CA ILE A 139 5.56 27.22 28.01
C ILE A 139 6.85 26.56 28.52
N ASP A 140 7.69 27.35 29.19
CA ASP A 140 9.04 26.95 29.62
C ASP A 140 9.90 26.39 28.48
N ASP A 141 9.95 27.12 27.35
CA ASP A 141 10.68 26.75 26.12
C ASP A 141 10.25 25.43 25.45
N MET A 142 9.10 24.88 25.84
CA MET A 142 8.55 23.65 25.27
C MET A 142 7.16 23.88 24.69
N GLU A 143 6.83 23.16 23.62
CA GLU A 143 5.48 23.12 23.07
C GLU A 143 4.56 22.35 24.01
N LYS A 144 3.47 22.98 24.44
CA LYS A 144 2.44 22.41 25.32
C LYS A 144 1.04 22.73 24.80
N ILE A 145 0.03 22.04 25.34
CA ILE A 145 -1.37 22.40 25.11
C ILE A 145 -1.57 23.86 25.53
N GLY A 146 -2.14 24.67 24.64
CA GLY A 146 -2.40 26.08 24.91
C GLY A 146 -3.43 26.25 26.04
N PRO A 147 -3.20 27.16 27.01
CA PRO A 147 -4.18 27.45 28.04
C PRO A 147 -5.45 28.02 27.40
N PRO A 148 -6.66 27.58 27.80
CA PRO A 148 -7.88 28.04 27.16
C PRO A 148 -8.05 29.56 27.30
N PRO A 149 -8.51 30.28 26.26
CA PRO A 149 -8.84 31.69 26.37
C PRO A 149 -9.95 31.95 27.41
N PRO A 150 -10.08 33.19 27.92
CA PRO A 150 -11.15 33.53 28.86
C PRO A 150 -12.55 33.12 28.34
N GLY A 151 -13.31 32.43 29.18
CA GLY A 151 -14.65 31.92 28.81
C GLY A 151 -14.67 30.60 28.04
N TRP A 152 -13.50 30.00 27.78
CA TRP A 152 -13.36 28.67 27.19
C TRP A 152 -12.91 27.62 28.22
N LYS A 153 -13.38 26.39 28.04
CA LYS A 153 -12.91 25.21 28.76
C LYS A 153 -11.58 24.73 28.15
N PRO A 154 -10.72 24.06 28.94
CA PRO A 154 -9.52 23.40 28.42
C PRO A 154 -9.82 22.40 27.30
N TYR A 155 -8.79 21.93 26.60
CA TYR A 155 -8.94 20.78 25.71
C TYR A 155 -9.42 19.55 26.51
N GLN A 156 -10.43 18.85 26.01
CA GLN A 156 -11.05 17.75 26.76
C GLN A 156 -10.27 16.44 26.66
N GLY A 157 -9.46 16.29 25.61
CA GLY A 157 -8.68 15.09 25.29
C GLY A 157 -8.92 14.65 23.84
N GLY A 158 -8.03 13.82 23.31
CA GLY A 158 -8.18 13.22 21.99
C GLY A 158 -9.20 12.10 21.99
N HIS A 159 -9.90 11.91 20.88
CA HIS A 159 -10.89 10.86 20.72
C HIS A 159 -10.42 9.80 19.74
N PHE A 160 -10.73 8.54 19.99
CA PHE A 160 -10.85 7.56 18.92
C PHE A 160 -12.17 7.80 18.19
N LEU A 161 -12.09 7.92 16.86
CA LEU A 161 -13.24 8.11 15.98
C LEU A 161 -13.30 7.00 14.94
N SER A 162 -14.50 6.75 14.42
CA SER A 162 -14.66 6.09 13.13
C SER A 162 -15.55 6.90 12.19
N TYR A 163 -15.32 6.76 10.89
CA TYR A 163 -16.14 7.33 9.83
C TYR A 163 -16.59 6.22 8.88
N ASP A 164 -17.89 6.02 8.76
CA ASP A 164 -18.49 5.03 7.86
C ASP A 164 -18.53 5.58 6.43
N MET A 165 -17.80 4.92 5.52
CA MET A 165 -17.61 5.44 4.16
C MET A 165 -18.88 5.37 3.31
N ALA A 166 -19.80 4.45 3.63
CA ALA A 166 -21.04 4.24 2.88
C ALA A 166 -22.13 5.23 3.32
N THR A 167 -22.30 5.41 4.63
CA THR A 167 -23.36 6.25 5.21
C THR A 167 -22.91 7.69 5.47
N GLY A 168 -21.60 7.94 5.49
CA GLY A 168 -21.03 9.25 5.80
C GLY A 168 -21.15 9.67 7.26
N ARG A 169 -21.30 8.71 8.18
CA ARG A 169 -21.52 8.98 9.60
C ARG A 169 -20.24 8.82 10.42
N PHE A 170 -20.02 9.77 11.32
CA PHE A 170 -18.99 9.66 12.37
C PHE A 170 -19.55 8.92 13.59
N GLU A 171 -18.67 8.20 14.27
CA GLU A 171 -18.92 7.61 15.59
C GLU A 171 -17.78 8.01 16.53
N ASN A 172 -18.13 8.63 17.66
CA ASN A 172 -17.21 8.86 18.77
C ASN A 172 -17.08 7.59 19.62
N LEU A 173 -15.90 6.96 19.60
CA LEU A 173 -15.68 5.65 20.22
C LEU A 173 -15.24 5.77 21.67
N ALA A 174 -14.24 6.63 21.96
CA ALA A 174 -13.69 6.82 23.29
C ALA A 174 -12.91 8.13 23.39
N LEU A 175 -12.90 8.73 24.59
CA LEU A 175 -12.11 9.90 24.95
C LEU A 175 -10.85 9.46 25.72
N ALA A 176 -9.69 9.93 25.31
CA ALA A 176 -8.42 9.71 26.01
C ALA A 176 -8.42 10.40 27.40
N PRO A 177 -7.80 9.79 28.42
CA PRO A 177 -7.76 10.36 29.75
C PRO A 177 -6.86 11.60 29.84
N GLY A 178 -7.04 12.38 30.91
CA GLY A 178 -6.09 13.44 31.29
C GLY A 178 -6.10 14.70 30.44
N GLY A 179 -7.05 14.85 29.50
CA GLY A 179 -7.06 15.99 28.58
C GLY A 179 -5.92 15.95 27.56
N GLU A 180 -5.34 14.78 27.32
CA GLU A 180 -4.23 14.58 26.39
C GLU A 180 -4.72 14.27 24.97
N GLY A 181 -4.02 14.78 23.95
CA GLY A 181 -4.29 14.42 22.56
C GLY A 181 -3.80 13.01 22.26
N ILE A 182 -4.30 12.37 21.19
CA ILE A 182 -3.77 11.07 20.73
C ILE A 182 -2.77 11.32 19.60
N LEU A 183 -1.48 11.16 19.92
CA LEU A 183 -0.36 11.50 19.06
C LEU A 183 -0.03 10.41 18.03
N THR A 184 -0.08 9.15 18.46
CA THR A 184 0.11 7.98 17.60
C THR A 184 -1.13 7.12 17.70
N MET A 185 -1.59 6.57 16.59
CA MET A 185 -2.65 5.58 16.56
C MET A 185 -2.43 4.57 15.44
N ASN A 186 -2.79 3.32 15.70
CA ASN A 186 -2.95 2.27 14.69
C ASN A 186 -3.96 1.22 15.22
N MET A 187 -4.40 0.28 14.38
CA MET A 187 -5.45 -0.67 14.70
C MET A 187 -5.11 -2.11 14.26
N ASP A 188 -5.33 -3.08 15.16
CA ASP A 188 -5.41 -4.49 14.77
C ASP A 188 -6.80 -4.73 14.18
N THR A 189 -6.88 -4.72 12.85
CA THR A 189 -8.13 -4.88 12.12
C THR A 189 -8.69 -6.31 12.18
N ARG A 190 -7.88 -7.32 12.51
CA ARG A 190 -8.36 -8.70 12.67
C ARG A 190 -9.06 -8.91 14.01
N ARG A 191 -8.59 -8.23 15.05
CA ARG A 191 -9.11 -8.37 16.42
C ARG A 191 -10.00 -7.21 16.86
N GLY A 192 -10.12 -6.18 16.04
CA GLY A 192 -10.96 -5.01 16.34
C GLY A 192 -10.46 -4.20 17.53
N ARG A 193 -9.15 -3.95 17.62
CA ARG A 193 -8.55 -3.18 18.73
C ARG A 193 -7.72 -2.02 18.21
N LEU A 194 -8.05 -0.82 18.69
CA LEU A 194 -7.31 0.40 18.43
C LEU A 194 -6.26 0.59 19.53
N TYR A 195 -5.11 1.15 19.16
CA TYR A 195 -4.03 1.48 20.07
C TYR A 195 -3.65 2.95 19.88
N GLY A 196 -3.32 3.63 20.98
CA GLY A 196 -2.93 5.02 20.97
C GLY A 196 -1.75 5.31 21.89
N LEU A 197 -0.98 6.34 21.56
CA LEU A 197 -0.02 6.98 22.47
C LEU A 197 -0.50 8.41 22.69
N THR A 198 -0.76 8.79 23.94
CA THR A 198 -1.23 10.14 24.26
C THR A 198 -0.09 11.17 24.24
N TRP A 199 -0.43 12.45 24.19
CA TRP A 199 0.51 13.56 24.30
C TRP A 199 -0.03 14.67 25.21
N PRO A 200 0.81 15.25 26.08
CA PRO A 200 2.28 15.12 26.09
C PRO A 200 2.87 13.99 26.95
N GLY A 201 2.09 13.32 27.79
CA GLY A 201 2.58 12.35 28.78
C GLY A 201 3.02 11.00 28.21
N GLY A 202 2.54 10.60 27.03
CA GLY A 202 2.98 9.35 26.39
C GLY A 202 2.37 8.10 27.02
N HIS A 203 1.09 8.15 27.40
CA HIS A 203 0.38 6.98 27.90
C HIS A 203 -0.02 6.06 26.75
N PHE A 204 0.26 4.76 26.90
CA PHE A 204 -0.22 3.78 25.95
C PHE A 204 -1.65 3.39 26.30
N ILE A 205 -2.58 3.69 25.41
CA ILE A 205 -3.99 3.36 25.56
C ILE A 205 -4.41 2.32 24.51
N ARG A 206 -5.36 1.46 24.87
CA ARG A 206 -6.03 0.56 23.92
C ARG A 206 -7.54 0.69 24.03
N TYR A 207 -8.24 0.62 22.91
CA TYR A 207 -9.69 0.58 22.84
C TYR A 207 -10.15 -0.68 22.12
N ASP A 208 -10.93 -1.50 22.81
CA ASP A 208 -11.49 -2.75 22.28
C ASP A 208 -12.89 -2.48 21.71
N LEU A 209 -13.11 -2.70 20.41
CA LEU A 209 -14.37 -2.38 19.75
C LEU A 209 -15.53 -3.24 20.23
N ALA A 210 -15.29 -4.54 20.43
CA ALA A 210 -16.33 -5.47 20.83
C ALA A 210 -16.79 -5.20 22.27
N ARG A 211 -15.84 -4.93 23.17
CA ARG A 211 -16.13 -4.64 24.58
C ARG A 211 -16.48 -3.18 24.85
N ARG A 212 -16.24 -2.29 23.88
CA ARG A 212 -16.34 -0.82 24.00
C ARG A 212 -15.56 -0.31 25.23
N GLU A 213 -14.35 -0.83 25.38
CA GLU A 213 -13.55 -0.67 26.60
C GLU A 213 -12.22 0.01 26.28
N LEU A 214 -12.04 1.23 26.81
CA LEU A 214 -10.75 1.92 26.84
C LEU A 214 -9.96 1.48 28.08
N LYS A 215 -8.70 1.14 27.89
CA LYS A 215 -7.74 0.88 28.97
C LYS A 215 -6.48 1.71 28.77
N ASP A 216 -6.08 2.40 29.84
CA ASP A 216 -4.78 3.06 29.94
C ASP A 216 -3.77 2.11 30.59
N LEU A 217 -2.67 1.82 29.90
CA LEU A 217 -1.57 0.98 30.39
C LEU A 217 -0.43 1.80 31.01
N GLY A 218 -0.58 3.13 31.07
CA GLY A 218 0.34 4.06 31.69
C GLY A 218 1.42 4.59 30.74
N PRO A 219 2.31 5.47 31.25
CA PRO A 219 3.36 6.09 30.47
C PRO A 219 4.42 5.07 30.05
N THR A 220 4.88 5.15 28.80
CA THR A 220 5.89 4.22 28.26
C THR A 220 7.28 4.83 28.12
N SER A 221 7.42 6.14 28.33
CA SER A 221 8.65 6.87 28.03
C SER A 221 8.88 8.02 29.02
N LEU A 222 9.08 7.67 30.30
CA LEU A 222 9.24 8.62 31.42
C LEU A 222 8.04 9.59 31.49
N GLN A 223 8.28 10.91 31.50
CA GLN A 223 7.23 11.93 31.48
C GLN A 223 6.91 12.42 30.06
N GLY A 224 7.36 11.69 29.03
CA GLY A 224 7.15 12.03 27.63
C GLY A 224 7.67 13.43 27.27
N GLU A 225 6.89 14.13 26.45
CA GLU A 225 7.18 15.50 26.02
C GLU A 225 6.71 16.55 27.04
N ASN A 226 6.11 16.11 28.16
CA ASN A 226 5.80 16.98 29.30
C ASN A 226 6.97 17.09 30.30
N GLY A 227 7.92 16.16 30.23
CA GLY A 227 9.09 16.11 31.10
C GLY A 227 10.11 17.22 30.83
N LYS A 228 11.11 17.34 31.70
CA LYS A 228 12.27 18.25 31.53
C LYS A 228 13.58 17.52 31.83
N GLY A 229 14.64 17.88 31.12
CA GLY A 229 15.98 17.30 31.30
C GLY A 229 15.95 15.77 31.28
N ALA A 230 16.49 15.13 32.32
CA ALA A 230 16.55 13.67 32.42
C ALA A 230 15.19 12.95 32.25
N ASN A 231 14.07 13.61 32.58
CA ASN A 231 12.71 13.06 32.50
C ASN A 231 12.02 13.28 31.14
N TYR A 232 12.57 14.14 30.26
CA TYR A 232 12.01 14.41 28.93
C TYR A 232 12.34 13.27 27.97
N ARG A 233 11.38 12.87 27.12
CA ARG A 233 11.62 12.03 25.94
C ARG A 233 10.65 12.39 24.81
N THR A 234 11.18 12.62 23.62
CA THR A 234 10.35 12.70 22.40
C THR A 234 9.61 11.38 22.20
N LEU A 235 8.30 11.45 21.97
CA LEU A 235 7.43 10.28 21.89
C LEU A 235 7.47 9.61 20.50
N CYS A 236 7.14 8.32 20.46
CA CYS A 236 7.01 7.62 19.18
C CYS A 236 5.88 8.25 18.34
N ARG A 237 6.03 8.20 17.01
CA ARG A 237 5.07 8.77 16.05
C ARG A 237 4.37 7.72 15.18
N SER A 238 4.69 6.44 15.38
CA SER A 238 4.17 5.35 14.55
C SER A 238 4.23 3.99 15.25
N PHE A 239 3.15 3.21 15.09
CA PHE A 239 3.03 1.83 15.58
C PHE A 239 3.02 0.85 14.42
N ALA A 240 3.73 -0.27 14.56
CA ALA A 240 3.59 -1.42 13.66
C ALA A 240 2.83 -2.54 14.37
N ILE A 241 1.90 -3.18 13.66
CA ILE A 241 1.06 -4.25 14.21
C ILE A 241 1.36 -5.53 13.45
N ASP A 242 1.67 -6.59 14.18
CA ASP A 242 1.76 -7.95 13.64
C ASP A 242 0.36 -8.58 13.67
N PRO A 243 -0.29 -8.77 12.50
CA PRO A 243 -1.65 -9.29 12.46
C PRO A 243 -1.73 -10.77 12.87
N GLU A 244 -0.62 -11.50 12.91
CA GLU A 244 -0.63 -12.92 13.28
C GLU A 244 -0.95 -13.11 14.76
N ASP A 245 -0.31 -12.36 15.65
CA ASP A 245 -0.48 -12.52 17.10
C ASP A 245 -1.05 -11.27 17.81
N GLY A 246 -1.23 -10.16 17.08
CA GLY A 246 -1.76 -8.90 17.61
C GLY A 246 -0.73 -8.08 18.38
N SER A 247 0.56 -8.42 18.29
CA SER A 247 1.62 -7.62 18.90
C SER A 247 1.69 -6.23 18.26
N VAL A 248 1.87 -5.21 19.10
CA VAL A 248 2.11 -3.83 18.65
C VAL A 248 3.54 -3.44 19.02
N TYR A 249 4.31 -3.05 18.02
CA TYR A 249 5.70 -2.62 18.18
C TYR A 249 5.82 -1.11 18.05
N PHE A 250 6.59 -0.51 18.94
CA PHE A 250 6.89 0.92 18.98
C PHE A 250 8.26 1.16 19.60
N SER A 251 8.89 2.29 19.28
CA SER A 251 10.18 2.68 19.83
C SER A 251 10.04 3.78 20.88
N ILE A 252 11.08 3.97 21.69
CA ILE A 252 11.21 5.12 22.60
C ILE A 252 12.50 5.88 22.32
N GLY A 253 12.60 7.12 22.84
CA GLY A 253 13.74 8.02 22.58
C GLY A 253 15.11 7.42 22.97
N ASP A 254 15.16 6.53 23.96
CA ASP A 254 16.36 5.81 24.38
C ASP A 254 16.80 4.70 23.41
N GLY A 255 16.01 4.42 22.37
CA GLY A 255 16.28 3.44 21.32
C GLY A 255 15.73 2.04 21.58
N ALA A 256 15.15 1.78 22.76
CA ALA A 256 14.51 0.50 23.04
C ALA A 256 13.28 0.30 22.14
N ILE A 257 13.02 -0.95 21.76
CA ILE A 257 11.79 -1.36 21.08
C ILE A 257 10.88 -1.99 22.14
N LEU A 258 9.68 -1.44 22.28
CA LEU A 258 8.63 -1.97 23.14
C LEU A 258 7.65 -2.79 22.32
N ARG A 259 7.08 -3.81 22.96
CA ARG A 259 6.06 -4.69 22.40
C ARG A 259 4.87 -4.75 23.34
N TYR A 260 3.71 -4.29 22.90
CA TYR A 260 2.44 -4.68 23.52
C TYR A 260 2.06 -6.09 23.06
N ARG A 261 1.55 -6.89 24.00
CA ARG A 261 1.19 -8.29 23.83
C ARG A 261 -0.31 -8.46 24.00
N TYR A 262 -0.99 -8.78 22.90
CA TYR A 262 -2.45 -8.91 22.89
C TYR A 262 -2.97 -9.98 23.86
N ASP A 263 -2.28 -11.12 23.94
CA ASP A 263 -2.63 -12.30 24.74
C ASP A 263 -2.68 -12.02 26.25
N ARG A 264 -1.88 -11.07 26.75
CA ARG A 264 -1.78 -10.73 28.18
C ARG A 264 -2.10 -9.27 28.52
N ASP A 265 -2.43 -8.46 27.52
CA ASP A 265 -2.79 -7.04 27.66
C ASP A 265 -1.73 -6.26 28.46
N ALA A 266 -0.45 -6.43 28.08
CA ALA A 266 0.72 -5.88 28.76
C ALA A 266 1.83 -5.46 27.78
N ILE A 267 2.66 -4.52 28.20
CA ILE A 267 3.81 -4.00 27.44
C ILE A 267 5.09 -4.58 28.01
N GLU A 268 6.02 -4.95 27.14
CA GLU A 268 7.35 -5.40 27.52
C GLU A 268 8.44 -4.77 26.65
N THR A 269 9.64 -4.68 27.18
CA THR A 269 10.82 -4.25 26.43
C THR A 269 11.43 -5.44 25.72
N LEU A 270 11.61 -5.33 24.41
CA LEU A 270 12.28 -6.35 23.62
C LEU A 270 13.76 -6.44 24.02
N GLN A 271 14.24 -7.65 24.25
CA GLN A 271 15.61 -7.92 24.69
C GLN A 271 16.53 -8.24 23.51
N GLY A 272 17.80 -7.83 23.61
CA GLY A 272 18.85 -8.21 22.66
C GLY A 272 18.91 -7.40 21.36
N GLU A 273 17.97 -6.48 21.12
CA GLU A 273 17.96 -5.62 19.92
C GLU A 273 17.37 -4.23 20.23
N ASN A 274 17.84 -3.19 19.54
CA ASN A 274 17.42 -1.80 19.71
C ASN A 274 17.76 -0.93 18.47
N LEU A 275 17.37 0.35 18.51
CA LEU A 275 17.63 1.35 17.46
C LEU A 275 18.90 2.21 17.71
N LYS A 276 19.71 1.92 18.74
CA LYS A 276 21.00 2.60 18.91
C LYS A 276 22.03 2.01 17.95
N LYS A 277 22.13 2.61 16.77
CA LYS A 277 23.09 2.25 15.72
C LYS A 277 23.89 3.49 15.33
N ASP A 278 25.21 3.35 15.15
CA ASP A 278 26.08 4.47 14.77
C ASP A 278 25.61 5.16 13.48
N TYR A 279 25.11 4.37 12.52
CA TYR A 279 24.54 4.88 11.26
C TYR A 279 23.32 5.76 11.45
N PHE A 280 22.55 5.58 12.52
CA PHE A 280 21.39 6.42 12.78
C PHE A 280 21.76 7.77 13.38
N GLY A 281 22.97 7.90 13.93
CA GLY A 281 23.46 9.11 14.58
C GLY A 281 23.60 8.95 16.10
N LEU A 282 24.19 9.97 16.72
CA LEU A 282 24.37 10.07 18.16
C LEU A 282 23.44 11.17 18.69
N TYR A 283 22.58 10.80 19.63
CA TYR A 283 21.56 11.69 20.18
C TYR A 283 21.59 11.67 21.70
N ASP A 284 21.36 12.85 22.29
CA ASP A 284 21.02 12.96 23.71
C ASP A 284 19.49 12.93 23.84
N PRO A 285 18.89 11.81 24.29
CA PRO A 285 17.43 11.68 24.34
C PRO A 285 16.77 12.59 25.36
N THR A 286 17.54 13.27 26.21
CA THR A 286 17.03 14.24 27.20
C THR A 286 16.74 15.61 26.60
N ASN A 287 17.22 15.89 25.38
CA ASN A 287 17.01 17.15 24.68
C ASN A 287 15.84 17.09 23.70
N PRO A 288 15.03 18.16 23.62
CA PRO A 288 13.99 18.28 22.61
C PRO A 288 14.59 18.66 21.25
N GLY A 289 13.74 18.76 20.22
CA GLY A 289 14.19 19.18 18.88
C GLY A 289 14.75 18.08 17.98
N HIS A 290 14.69 16.82 18.39
CA HIS A 290 14.94 15.66 17.53
C HIS A 290 14.14 14.43 17.98
N MET A 291 14.05 13.41 17.11
CA MET A 291 13.42 12.12 17.44
C MET A 291 14.26 11.23 18.36
N ALA A 292 15.50 11.63 18.67
CA ALA A 292 16.50 10.79 19.31
C ALA A 292 16.65 9.47 18.52
N TYR A 293 16.57 8.31 19.20
CA TYR A 293 16.66 7.00 18.55
C TYR A 293 15.30 6.42 18.12
N ASN A 294 14.20 7.16 18.21
CA ASN A 294 12.93 6.69 17.70
C ASN A 294 12.98 6.53 16.18
N TRP A 295 12.27 5.53 15.67
CA TRP A 295 11.87 5.57 14.27
C TRP A 295 10.87 6.71 14.02
N ARG A 296 10.83 7.21 12.79
CA ARG A 296 9.93 8.30 12.41
C ARG A 296 8.58 7.80 11.92
N GLN A 297 8.60 6.83 11.01
CA GLN A 297 7.42 6.19 10.43
C GLN A 297 7.77 4.74 10.10
N VAL A 298 6.81 3.83 10.30
CA VAL A 298 6.95 2.40 10.02
C VAL A 298 5.71 1.84 9.32
N ILE A 299 5.91 0.76 8.56
CA ILE A 299 4.84 -0.07 8.00
C ILE A 299 5.10 -1.54 8.33
N TRP A 300 4.02 -2.32 8.43
CA TRP A 300 4.12 -3.78 8.43
C TRP A 300 4.06 -4.32 7.01
N HIS A 301 5.04 -5.14 6.61
CA HIS A 301 5.05 -5.78 5.30
C HIS A 301 4.44 -7.20 5.40
N PRO A 302 3.22 -7.45 4.90
CA PRO A 302 2.53 -8.72 5.11
C PRO A 302 3.26 -9.92 4.50
N GLY A 303 3.87 -9.76 3.32
CA GLY A 303 4.57 -10.84 2.63
C GLY A 303 5.91 -11.26 3.27
N GLN A 304 6.53 -10.38 4.06
CA GLN A 304 7.83 -10.64 4.71
C GLN A 304 7.70 -10.78 6.22
N LYS A 305 6.51 -10.50 6.77
CA LYS A 305 6.21 -10.55 8.21
C LYS A 305 7.22 -9.76 9.05
N ALA A 306 7.55 -8.57 8.55
CA ALA A 306 8.57 -7.69 9.11
C ALA A 306 8.11 -6.23 9.03
N VAL A 307 8.70 -5.41 9.89
CA VAL A 307 8.50 -3.97 9.91
C VAL A 307 9.53 -3.31 9.01
N TYR A 308 9.11 -2.39 8.15
CA TYR A 308 10.01 -1.49 7.43
C TYR A 308 9.80 -0.08 7.96
N GLY A 309 10.89 0.65 8.18
CA GLY A 309 10.83 1.96 8.81
C GLY A 309 11.94 2.89 8.40
N VAL A 310 11.68 4.19 8.53
CA VAL A 310 12.69 5.23 8.41
C VAL A 310 13.05 5.78 9.80
N HIS A 311 14.34 5.88 10.10
CA HIS A 311 14.82 6.50 11.33
C HIS A 311 14.64 8.03 11.29
N GLY A 312 14.35 8.65 12.45
CA GLY A 312 14.18 10.09 12.57
C GLY A 312 15.42 10.88 12.18
N ASN A 313 15.22 11.95 11.40
CA ASN A 313 16.24 12.88 10.88
C ASN A 313 17.33 12.27 9.97
N SER A 314 17.91 11.11 10.31
CA SER A 314 18.97 10.46 9.55
C SER A 314 18.53 9.93 8.18
N GLY A 315 17.24 9.56 8.07
CA GLY A 315 16.63 9.08 6.83
C GLY A 315 17.03 7.65 6.45
N TYR A 316 17.68 6.90 7.34
CA TYR A 316 17.98 5.50 7.09
C TYR A 316 16.74 4.63 7.13
N LEU A 317 16.53 3.87 6.06
CA LEU A 317 15.60 2.75 6.00
C LEU A 317 16.22 1.57 6.74
N PHE A 318 15.39 0.94 7.56
CA PHE A 318 15.70 -0.31 8.23
C PHE A 318 14.55 -1.30 8.07
N ARG A 319 14.88 -2.58 8.25
CA ARG A 319 13.94 -3.68 8.46
C ARG A 319 14.08 -4.15 9.90
N PHE A 320 12.97 -4.33 10.59
CA PHE A 320 12.89 -4.98 11.89
C PHE A 320 12.11 -6.29 11.77
N ASP A 321 12.83 -7.39 12.00
CA ASP A 321 12.26 -8.73 12.08
C ASP A 321 11.89 -9.01 13.53
N PRO A 322 10.63 -9.38 13.86
CA PRO A 322 10.24 -9.63 15.24
C PRO A 322 10.64 -11.04 15.74
N ARG A 323 10.99 -11.97 14.84
CA ARG A 323 11.16 -13.41 15.14
C ARG A 323 12.28 -14.06 14.28
N PRO A 324 13.50 -14.25 14.82
CA PRO A 324 14.02 -13.64 16.05
C PRO A 324 14.15 -12.11 15.90
N PRO A 325 14.09 -11.34 17.00
CA PRO A 325 14.25 -9.90 16.96
C PRO A 325 15.58 -9.46 16.32
N ARG A 326 15.50 -8.67 15.25
CA ARG A 326 16.69 -8.12 14.57
C ARG A 326 16.37 -6.84 13.80
N VAL A 327 17.19 -5.82 13.96
CA VAL A 327 17.16 -4.58 13.16
C VAL A 327 18.29 -4.64 12.14
N THR A 328 17.94 -4.58 10.86
CA THR A 328 18.87 -4.52 9.74
C THR A 328 18.76 -3.16 9.07
N VAL A 329 19.86 -2.39 9.06
CA VAL A 329 19.95 -1.15 8.28
C VAL A 329 20.09 -1.51 6.80
N LEU A 330 19.27 -0.90 5.94
CA LEU A 330 19.18 -1.26 4.52
C LEU A 330 19.84 -0.21 3.61
N ASP A 331 19.29 1.00 3.60
CA ASP A 331 19.72 2.08 2.72
C ASP A 331 19.34 3.44 3.33
N ARG A 332 19.78 4.57 2.76
CA ARG A 332 19.44 5.92 3.24
C ARG A 332 18.41 6.59 2.33
N LEU A 333 17.13 6.54 2.65
CA LEU A 333 16.02 6.99 1.78
C LEU A 333 15.90 8.53 1.63
N THR A 334 16.94 9.33 1.85
CA THR A 334 16.92 10.78 1.59
C THR A 334 17.00 11.11 0.10
N SER A 335 16.80 12.37 -0.28
CA SER A 335 17.06 12.85 -1.65
C SER A 335 18.52 12.62 -2.08
N LEU A 336 18.78 12.59 -3.39
CA LEU A 336 20.12 12.44 -3.95
C LEU A 336 21.05 13.61 -3.55
N PRO A 337 20.60 14.88 -3.52
CA PRO A 337 21.41 15.98 -2.96
C PRO A 337 21.75 15.77 -1.47
N SER A 338 20.81 15.29 -0.65
CA SER A 338 21.09 14.96 0.77
C SER A 338 22.08 13.80 0.90
N ARG A 339 21.98 12.77 0.04
CA ARG A 339 22.96 11.66 0.00
C ARG A 339 24.36 12.17 -0.36
N ARG A 340 24.46 12.98 -1.41
CA ARG A 340 25.75 13.52 -1.91
C ARG A 340 26.41 14.47 -0.93
N SER A 341 25.63 15.28 -0.21
CA SER A 341 26.19 16.21 0.79
C SER A 341 26.64 15.52 2.08
N GLY A 342 26.14 14.31 2.36
CA GLY A 342 26.38 13.60 3.63
C GLY A 342 25.68 14.23 4.83
N MET A 343 24.82 15.22 4.61
CA MET A 343 24.19 15.99 5.67
C MET A 343 22.76 15.53 5.91
N TYR A 344 22.24 15.80 7.10
CA TYR A 344 20.83 15.65 7.39
C TYR A 344 19.97 16.67 6.64
N ASP A 345 18.72 16.26 6.42
CA ASP A 345 17.65 17.16 5.99
C ASP A 345 17.36 18.20 7.11
N GLN A 346 16.74 19.31 6.74
CA GLN A 346 16.50 20.44 7.65
C GLN A 346 15.27 20.26 8.53
N PHE A 347 14.34 19.36 8.21
CA PHE A 347 13.26 19.02 9.13
C PHE A 347 13.79 18.22 10.32
N SER A 348 13.75 18.83 11.50
CA SER A 348 14.44 18.39 12.71
C SER A 348 14.09 16.95 13.14
N TYR A 349 12.86 16.49 12.92
CA TYR A 349 12.43 15.15 13.27
C TYR A 349 12.57 14.12 12.11
N GLY A 350 12.87 14.57 10.90
CA GLY A 350 12.62 13.80 9.67
C GLY A 350 11.12 13.73 9.32
N TYR A 351 10.80 13.13 8.17
CA TYR A 351 9.49 13.25 7.54
C TYR A 351 8.57 12.04 7.82
N LEU A 352 7.26 12.30 7.90
CA LEU A 352 6.22 11.26 8.09
C LEU A 352 5.73 10.62 6.81
N GLY A 353 6.01 11.24 5.66
CA GLY A 353 5.48 10.84 4.35
C GLY A 353 6.12 9.56 3.83
N PHE A 354 6.02 8.44 4.56
CA PHE A 354 6.54 7.11 4.23
C PHE A 354 5.41 6.08 4.23
N THR A 355 5.24 5.33 3.13
CA THR A 355 4.23 4.27 3.04
C THR A 355 4.58 3.19 2.03
N LEU A 356 3.88 2.06 2.05
CA LEU A 356 3.96 1.00 1.05
C LEU A 356 2.98 1.30 -0.08
N GLY A 357 3.43 1.19 -1.32
CA GLY A 357 2.62 1.36 -2.52
C GLY A 357 1.57 0.27 -2.71
N PRO A 358 0.58 0.49 -3.59
CA PRO A 358 -0.50 -0.48 -3.87
C PRO A 358 -0.01 -1.79 -4.50
N ASP A 359 1.23 -1.83 -5.00
CA ASP A 359 1.88 -3.03 -5.53
C ASP A 359 2.36 -3.99 -4.42
N GLY A 360 2.33 -3.57 -3.15
CA GLY A 360 2.83 -4.35 -2.02
C GLY A 360 4.33 -4.61 -2.08
N ARG A 361 5.09 -3.84 -2.87
CA ARG A 361 6.50 -4.07 -3.19
C ARG A 361 7.36 -2.81 -3.01
N THR A 362 6.82 -1.66 -3.37
CA THR A 362 7.57 -0.41 -3.45
C THR A 362 7.25 0.50 -2.27
N LEU A 363 8.27 0.90 -1.52
CA LEU A 363 8.14 1.94 -0.50
C LEU A 363 8.21 3.30 -1.17
N TYR A 364 7.32 4.21 -0.78
CA TYR A 364 7.28 5.60 -1.20
C TYR A 364 7.67 6.49 -0.02
N TYR A 365 8.51 7.49 -0.26
CA TYR A 365 8.95 8.42 0.76
C TYR A 365 9.06 9.85 0.22
N LEU A 366 8.52 10.80 1.00
CA LEU A 366 8.64 12.23 0.78
C LEU A 366 9.65 12.80 1.78
N THR A 367 10.72 13.40 1.27
CA THR A 367 11.89 13.84 2.07
C THR A 367 12.41 15.19 1.59
N GLY A 368 13.24 15.84 2.39
CA GLY A 368 13.86 17.11 2.04
C GLY A 368 15.04 16.96 1.08
N GLY A 369 15.37 18.06 0.42
CA GLY A 369 16.55 18.22 -0.41
C GLY A 369 17.20 19.59 -0.18
N PRO A 370 18.52 19.66 0.07
CA PRO A 370 19.21 20.93 0.22
C PRO A 370 19.11 21.79 -1.04
N ILE A 371 18.80 23.06 -0.84
CA ILE A 371 18.79 24.07 -1.90
C ILE A 371 20.20 24.66 -2.05
N TYR A 372 20.63 24.85 -3.29
CA TYR A 372 21.89 25.53 -3.63
C TYR A 372 21.60 26.79 -4.45
N VAL A 373 22.17 27.92 -4.04
CA VAL A 373 22.13 29.20 -4.76
C VAL A 373 23.58 29.59 -5.05
N ASP A 374 23.91 29.82 -6.33
CA ASP A 374 25.27 30.12 -6.80
C ASP A 374 26.32 29.13 -6.28
N GLY A 375 25.97 27.84 -6.24
CA GLY A 375 26.82 26.76 -5.76
C GLY A 375 26.97 26.67 -4.24
N LYS A 376 26.34 27.57 -3.46
CA LYS A 376 26.37 27.57 -1.99
C LYS A 376 25.07 26.98 -1.44
N ARG A 377 25.19 26.07 -0.48
CA ARG A 377 24.04 25.49 0.21
C ARG A 377 23.34 26.57 1.04
N VAL A 378 22.02 26.67 0.91
CA VAL A 378 21.18 27.49 1.79
C VAL A 378 21.07 26.78 3.14
N THR A 379 21.59 27.41 4.19
CA THR A 379 21.59 26.86 5.56
C THR A 379 20.38 27.36 6.36
N GLY A 380 19.87 26.49 7.23
CA GLY A 380 18.88 26.84 8.24
C GLY A 380 19.51 27.11 9.61
N LYS A 381 18.67 27.13 10.66
CA LYS A 381 19.10 27.13 12.06
C LYS A 381 19.99 25.92 12.36
N GLU A 382 20.96 26.08 13.25
CA GLU A 382 21.82 24.97 13.71
C GLU A 382 21.03 23.96 14.55
N SER A 383 20.20 24.46 15.49
CA SER A 383 19.36 23.68 16.39
C SER A 383 17.96 24.28 16.54
N THR A 384 17.05 23.51 17.13
CA THR A 384 15.68 23.93 17.50
C THR A 384 15.22 23.10 18.71
N GLY A 385 14.25 23.61 19.47
CA GLY A 385 13.63 22.90 20.60
C GLY A 385 12.33 22.17 20.25
N LYS A 386 11.92 22.14 18.98
CA LYS A 386 10.64 21.52 18.57
C LYS A 386 10.74 20.84 17.21
N GLY A 387 9.72 20.05 16.85
CA GLY A 387 9.61 19.38 15.55
C GLY A 387 9.25 20.35 14.42
N GLU A 388 10.22 21.15 13.97
CA GLU A 388 10.06 22.13 12.88
C GLU A 388 11.10 21.99 11.77
N ALA A 389 10.86 22.69 10.65
CA ALA A 389 11.86 22.91 9.62
C ALA A 389 12.89 23.95 10.11
N LYS A 390 14.18 23.60 10.08
CA LYS A 390 15.27 24.52 10.44
C LYS A 390 15.54 25.57 9.36
N GLY A 391 15.08 25.34 8.14
CA GLY A 391 15.18 26.27 7.02
C GLY A 391 14.53 25.67 5.77
N LEU A 392 14.83 26.25 4.61
CA LEU A 392 14.18 25.88 3.35
C LEU A 392 14.86 24.66 2.70
N GLU A 393 14.02 23.76 2.18
CA GLU A 393 14.40 22.60 1.38
C GLU A 393 13.42 22.43 0.22
N ASP A 394 13.88 21.79 -0.85
CA ASP A 394 12.98 21.28 -1.88
C ASP A 394 12.44 19.92 -1.44
N LEU A 395 11.13 19.68 -1.61
CA LEU A 395 10.54 18.36 -1.37
C LEU A 395 11.00 17.41 -2.48
N HIS A 396 11.42 16.21 -2.14
CA HIS A 396 11.75 15.13 -3.07
C HIS A 396 10.82 13.94 -2.89
N LEU A 397 10.54 13.25 -4.01
CA LEU A 397 9.86 11.96 -4.02
C LEU A 397 10.89 10.85 -4.26
N VAL A 398 11.04 9.97 -3.28
CA VAL A 398 11.92 8.81 -3.31
C VAL A 398 11.10 7.53 -3.31
N THR A 399 11.55 6.51 -4.03
CA THR A 399 11.02 5.14 -3.90
C THR A 399 12.11 4.14 -3.59
N TYR A 400 11.74 3.04 -2.92
CA TYR A 400 12.59 1.88 -2.71
C TYR A 400 11.84 0.59 -3.07
N ASP A 401 12.29 -0.09 -4.10
CA ASP A 401 11.81 -1.42 -4.47
C ASP A 401 12.42 -2.45 -3.52
N ILE A 402 11.58 -3.07 -2.69
CA ILE A 402 12.05 -3.97 -1.62
C ILE A 402 12.77 -5.21 -2.18
N PRO A 403 12.18 -6.01 -3.11
CA PRO A 403 12.83 -7.23 -3.57
C PRO A 403 14.09 -6.98 -4.43
N ALA A 404 14.13 -5.89 -5.19
CA ALA A 404 15.32 -5.51 -5.96
C ALA A 404 16.36 -4.74 -5.12
N ALA A 405 16.04 -4.42 -3.87
CA ALA A 405 16.84 -3.56 -3.00
C ALA A 405 17.27 -2.25 -3.70
N LYS A 406 16.36 -1.64 -4.47
CA LYS A 406 16.68 -0.55 -5.38
C LYS A 406 16.03 0.75 -4.95
N TYR A 407 16.86 1.71 -4.55
CA TYR A 407 16.48 3.11 -4.32
C TYR A 407 16.38 3.90 -5.64
N THR A 408 15.48 4.87 -5.69
CA THR A 408 15.39 5.87 -6.77
C THR A 408 14.91 7.21 -6.20
N ASP A 409 15.61 8.30 -6.52
CA ASP A 409 15.14 9.68 -6.32
C ASP A 409 14.51 10.17 -7.63
N HIS A 410 13.23 10.48 -7.59
CA HIS A 410 12.48 10.97 -8.75
C HIS A 410 12.56 12.49 -8.90
N GLY A 411 13.28 13.15 -8.01
CA GLY A 411 13.62 14.56 -8.09
C GLY A 411 12.72 15.47 -7.26
N ALA A 412 13.00 16.77 -7.39
CA ALA A 412 12.39 17.83 -6.60
C ALA A 412 10.99 18.17 -7.12
N VAL A 413 10.07 18.43 -6.19
CA VAL A 413 8.66 18.71 -6.45
C VAL A 413 8.40 20.21 -6.42
N PHE A 414 7.71 20.72 -7.44
CA PHE A 414 7.30 22.11 -7.56
C PHE A 414 5.83 22.22 -7.97
N TYR A 415 5.21 23.37 -7.70
CA TYR A 415 3.94 23.75 -8.30
C TYR A 415 4.15 24.36 -9.70
N LYS A 416 3.08 24.50 -10.46
CA LYS A 416 3.12 25.05 -11.84
C LYS A 416 3.70 26.46 -11.93
N ASP A 417 3.56 27.26 -10.87
CA ASP A 417 4.09 28.62 -10.77
C ASP A 417 5.55 28.67 -10.28
N GLY A 418 6.18 27.51 -10.07
CA GLY A 418 7.56 27.40 -9.60
C GLY A 418 7.73 27.48 -8.08
N GLN A 419 6.67 27.69 -7.32
CA GLN A 419 6.71 27.57 -5.86
C GLN A 419 6.95 26.10 -5.45
N ARG A 420 7.40 25.88 -4.22
CA ARG A 420 7.70 24.55 -3.68
C ARG A 420 6.70 24.15 -2.60
N PRO A 421 6.30 22.87 -2.51
CA PRO A 421 5.57 22.37 -1.35
C PRO A 421 6.43 22.50 -0.09
N LEU A 422 5.85 23.02 0.99
CA LEU A 422 6.51 23.15 2.29
C LEU A 422 5.73 22.41 3.38
N TYR A 423 6.42 22.04 4.47
CA TYR A 423 5.84 21.40 5.66
C TYR A 423 5.05 20.11 5.35
N VAL A 424 5.64 19.26 4.52
CA VAL A 424 5.04 18.00 4.07
C VAL A 424 5.28 16.88 5.08
N ASN A 425 4.23 16.46 5.79
CA ASN A 425 4.31 15.40 6.81
C ASN A 425 3.19 14.37 6.66
N SER A 426 2.73 14.12 5.45
CA SER A 426 1.63 13.19 5.16
C SER A 426 1.87 12.51 3.81
N ILE A 427 1.32 11.32 3.60
CA ILE A 427 1.36 10.65 2.31
C ILE A 427 0.18 9.69 2.15
N ALA A 428 -0.42 9.68 0.97
CA ALA A 428 -1.23 8.56 0.49
C ALA A 428 -0.81 8.24 -0.95
N VAL A 429 -0.89 6.97 -1.34
CA VAL A 429 -0.59 6.54 -2.71
C VAL A 429 -1.86 6.01 -3.36
N GLY A 430 -2.28 6.65 -4.46
CA GLY A 430 -3.42 6.23 -5.25
C GLY A 430 -3.17 4.89 -5.94
N ARG A 431 -4.24 4.25 -6.43
CA ARG A 431 -4.16 2.94 -7.10
C ARG A 431 -3.30 2.94 -8.37
N ASP A 432 -3.14 4.09 -9.00
CA ASP A 432 -2.28 4.30 -10.17
C ASP A 432 -0.87 4.78 -9.81
N GLY A 433 -0.53 4.83 -8.52
CA GLY A 433 0.78 5.28 -8.04
C GLY A 433 0.93 6.79 -7.91
N THR A 434 -0.11 7.58 -8.19
CA THR A 434 -0.11 9.02 -7.88
C THR A 434 0.08 9.22 -6.39
N VAL A 435 1.00 10.11 -6.00
CA VAL A 435 1.31 10.39 -4.61
C VAL A 435 0.55 11.62 -4.17
N TYR A 436 -0.25 11.50 -3.13
CA TYR A 436 -1.00 12.59 -2.52
C TYR A 436 -0.35 12.98 -1.20
N THR A 437 -0.32 14.29 -0.92
CA THR A 437 0.18 14.84 0.33
C THR A 437 -0.57 16.12 0.67
N LEU A 438 -0.52 16.52 1.92
CA LEU A 438 -0.89 17.86 2.38
C LEU A 438 0.37 18.72 2.49
N ALA A 439 0.31 19.93 1.94
CA ALA A 439 1.45 20.86 1.94
C ALA A 439 0.97 22.31 1.96
N ARG A 440 1.83 23.21 2.45
CA ARG A 440 1.60 24.66 2.41
C ARG A 440 1.64 25.18 0.98
N ILE A 441 0.62 25.94 0.61
CA ILE A 441 0.40 26.55 -0.70
C ILE A 441 0.10 28.04 -0.48
N ALA A 442 0.75 28.92 -1.25
CA ALA A 442 0.39 30.34 -1.25
C ALA A 442 -0.84 30.58 -2.15
N ARG A 443 -1.91 31.16 -1.59
CA ARG A 443 -3.13 31.54 -2.31
C ARG A 443 -3.54 32.95 -1.88
N GLY A 444 -3.67 33.86 -2.84
CA GLY A 444 -4.20 35.21 -2.58
C GLY A 444 -3.45 36.00 -1.49
N GLY A 445 -2.14 35.80 -1.34
CA GLY A 445 -1.32 36.45 -0.31
C GLY A 445 -1.30 35.75 1.06
N HIS A 446 -2.03 34.64 1.22
CA HIS A 446 -2.05 33.82 2.43
C HIS A 446 -1.39 32.46 2.16
N THR A 447 -0.87 31.81 3.20
CA THR A 447 -0.39 30.42 3.12
C THR A 447 -1.41 29.51 3.78
N VAL A 448 -1.84 28.48 3.06
CA VAL A 448 -2.80 27.47 3.54
C VAL A 448 -2.24 26.08 3.25
N THR A 449 -2.41 25.15 4.19
CA THR A 449 -2.12 23.73 3.93
C THR A 449 -3.31 23.08 3.24
N ASP A 450 -3.08 22.44 2.09
CA ASP A 450 -4.13 21.74 1.33
C ASP A 450 -3.58 20.56 0.53
N LEU A 451 -4.48 19.85 -0.15
CA LEU A 451 -4.18 18.67 -0.95
C LEU A 451 -3.32 18.99 -2.18
N VAL A 452 -2.28 18.18 -2.34
CA VAL A 452 -1.36 18.17 -3.47
C VAL A 452 -1.29 16.77 -4.04
N ALA A 453 -1.35 16.65 -5.37
CA ALA A 453 -1.09 15.42 -6.10
C ALA A 453 0.22 15.55 -6.90
N ILE A 454 1.15 14.64 -6.64
CA ILE A 454 2.40 14.47 -7.37
C ILE A 454 2.20 13.31 -8.36
N PRO A 455 2.43 13.53 -9.67
CA PRO A 455 2.30 12.48 -10.67
C PRO A 455 3.06 11.22 -10.28
N ALA A 456 2.52 10.06 -10.67
CA ALA A 456 3.14 8.77 -10.36
C ALA A 456 4.59 8.77 -10.87
N PRO A 457 5.59 8.62 -9.98
CA PRO A 457 7.00 8.70 -10.36
C PRO A 457 7.43 7.51 -11.22
N LEU A 458 6.73 6.39 -11.02
CA LEU A 458 6.76 5.23 -11.86
C LEU A 458 5.54 5.38 -12.75
N THR A 459 5.69 5.41 -14.08
CA THR A 459 4.70 4.72 -14.91
C THR A 459 4.64 3.35 -14.28
N PRO A 460 3.53 2.94 -13.63
CA PRO A 460 3.52 1.64 -13.01
C PRO A 460 3.95 0.68 -14.11
N SER A 461 5.06 -0.04 -13.89
CA SER A 461 5.10 -1.39 -14.41
C SER A 461 3.98 -2.06 -13.62
N VAL A 462 2.74 -1.86 -14.09
CA VAL A 462 1.63 -2.69 -13.70
C VAL A 462 2.20 -4.07 -13.91
N PRO A 463 2.42 -4.87 -12.85
CA PRO A 463 2.85 -6.23 -13.08
C PRO A 463 1.78 -6.80 -14.02
N PRO A 464 2.16 -7.20 -15.25
CA PRO A 464 1.17 -7.53 -16.28
C PRO A 464 0.22 -8.55 -15.68
N CYS A 465 -1.08 -8.41 -15.96
CA CYS A 465 -2.09 -9.38 -15.52
C CYS A 465 -1.51 -10.79 -15.66
N PRO A 466 -1.54 -11.60 -14.58
CA PRO A 466 -0.76 -12.82 -14.57
C PRO A 466 -1.30 -13.77 -15.63
N LEU A 467 -0.46 -14.11 -16.60
CA LEU A 467 -0.74 -15.13 -17.59
C LEU A 467 -0.83 -16.50 -16.90
N THR A 468 -1.95 -17.18 -17.10
CA THR A 468 -2.17 -18.54 -16.62
C THR A 468 -2.57 -19.45 -17.78
N VAL A 469 -2.34 -20.74 -17.64
CA VAL A 469 -2.78 -21.75 -18.61
C VAL A 469 -3.60 -22.81 -17.89
N ARG A 470 -4.74 -23.22 -18.46
CA ARG A 470 -5.51 -24.36 -17.96
C ARG A 470 -4.70 -25.64 -18.11
N MET A 471 -4.52 -26.37 -17.02
CA MET A 471 -3.90 -27.71 -17.08
C MET A 471 -4.78 -28.69 -17.86
N GLN A 472 -6.10 -28.47 -17.86
CA GLN A 472 -7.07 -29.26 -18.60
C GLN A 472 -6.92 -29.15 -20.13
N ASN A 473 -6.19 -28.15 -20.65
CA ASN A 473 -5.89 -28.01 -22.09
C ASN A 473 -5.13 -29.23 -22.67
N TYR A 474 -4.47 -30.01 -21.82
CA TYR A 474 -3.74 -31.21 -22.23
C TYR A 474 -4.64 -32.44 -22.41
N GLY A 475 -5.91 -32.36 -21.98
CA GLY A 475 -6.87 -33.45 -22.09
C GLY A 475 -6.36 -34.76 -21.46
N LYS A 476 -6.26 -35.82 -22.26
CA LYS A 476 -5.74 -37.14 -21.83
C LYS A 476 -4.24 -37.16 -21.52
N TYR A 477 -3.53 -36.05 -21.73
CA TYR A 477 -2.11 -35.87 -21.47
C TYR A 477 -1.86 -34.88 -20.31
N ASP A 478 -2.79 -34.74 -19.37
CA ASP A 478 -2.74 -33.79 -18.25
C ASP A 478 -1.45 -33.86 -17.42
N ASP A 479 -0.88 -35.06 -17.24
CA ASP A 479 0.40 -35.24 -16.55
C ASP A 479 1.57 -34.51 -17.25
N ALA A 480 1.48 -34.27 -18.56
CA ALA A 480 2.49 -33.52 -19.28
C ALA A 480 2.49 -32.03 -18.90
N ALA A 481 1.39 -31.48 -18.36
CA ALA A 481 1.28 -30.07 -18.00
C ALA A 481 2.31 -29.66 -16.93
N TRP A 482 2.60 -30.56 -15.97
CA TRP A 482 3.47 -30.31 -14.83
C TRP A 482 4.91 -29.97 -15.23
N THR A 483 5.40 -30.54 -16.34
CA THR A 483 6.76 -30.30 -16.84
C THR A 483 6.78 -29.41 -18.07
N HIS A 484 5.77 -29.51 -18.94
CA HIS A 484 5.73 -28.72 -20.17
C HIS A 484 5.45 -27.24 -19.90
N LEU A 485 4.52 -26.88 -19.01
CA LEU A 485 4.20 -25.47 -18.75
C LEU A 485 5.40 -24.67 -18.23
N PRO A 486 6.15 -25.15 -17.20
CA PRO A 486 7.39 -24.48 -16.79
C PRO A 486 8.41 -24.37 -17.94
N SER A 487 8.53 -25.41 -18.77
CA SER A 487 9.51 -25.43 -19.87
C SER A 487 9.27 -24.36 -20.94
N ILE A 488 8.03 -23.87 -21.06
CA ILE A 488 7.64 -22.78 -21.97
C ILE A 488 7.43 -21.44 -21.25
N GLY A 489 7.94 -21.31 -20.02
CA GLY A 489 7.94 -20.06 -19.25
C GLY A 489 6.63 -19.78 -18.50
N ILE A 490 5.76 -20.77 -18.32
CA ILE A 490 4.51 -20.63 -17.56
C ILE A 490 4.70 -21.16 -16.14
N ALA A 491 4.63 -20.26 -15.16
CA ALA A 491 4.73 -20.59 -13.73
C ALA A 491 3.38 -20.55 -13.01
N ARG A 492 2.30 -20.14 -13.67
CA ARG A 492 0.99 -19.95 -13.06
C ARG A 492 -0.08 -20.72 -13.80
N VAL A 493 -0.96 -21.38 -13.05
CA VAL A 493 -1.91 -22.34 -13.61
C VAL A 493 -3.34 -22.08 -13.16
N PHE A 494 -4.25 -22.48 -14.04
CA PHE A 494 -5.63 -22.76 -13.71
C PHE A 494 -5.74 -24.28 -13.57
N THR A 495 -6.27 -24.78 -12.45
CA THR A 495 -6.54 -26.21 -12.24
C THR A 495 -7.84 -26.44 -11.47
N SER A 496 -8.23 -27.68 -11.21
CA SER A 496 -9.46 -27.98 -10.43
C SER A 496 -9.21 -27.89 -8.93
N VAL A 497 -10.25 -27.55 -8.16
CA VAL A 497 -10.19 -27.63 -6.70
C VAL A 497 -9.91 -29.09 -6.32
N PRO A 498 -8.80 -29.40 -5.64
CA PRO A 498 -8.53 -30.76 -5.21
C PRO A 498 -9.47 -31.17 -4.07
N ALA A 499 -9.66 -32.47 -3.90
CA ALA A 499 -10.33 -32.99 -2.70
C ALA A 499 -9.61 -32.51 -1.43
N ALA A 500 -10.37 -32.25 -0.36
CA ALA A 500 -9.87 -31.57 0.84
C ALA A 500 -8.71 -32.30 1.55
N ASP A 501 -8.66 -33.63 1.41
CA ASP A 501 -7.62 -34.55 1.89
C ASP A 501 -6.37 -34.60 0.99
N HIS A 502 -6.49 -34.21 -0.29
CA HIS A 502 -5.40 -34.18 -1.27
C HIS A 502 -4.72 -32.81 -1.40
N VAL A 503 -5.20 -31.78 -0.69
CA VAL A 503 -4.66 -30.41 -0.76
C VAL A 503 -3.15 -30.36 -0.53
N ALA A 504 -2.65 -31.07 0.48
CA ALA A 504 -1.21 -31.07 0.81
C ALA A 504 -0.39 -31.72 -0.31
N THR A 505 -0.87 -32.83 -0.87
CA THR A 505 -0.22 -33.52 -1.99
C THR A 505 -0.15 -32.65 -3.23
N VAL A 506 -1.26 -32.01 -3.59
CA VAL A 506 -1.32 -31.13 -4.78
C VAL A 506 -0.47 -29.87 -4.58
N ALA A 507 -0.49 -29.27 -3.38
CA ALA A 507 0.37 -28.14 -3.05
C ALA A 507 1.87 -28.50 -3.11
N GLY A 508 2.24 -29.71 -2.64
CA GLY A 508 3.60 -30.24 -2.76
C GLY A 508 4.03 -30.39 -4.22
N ARG A 509 3.20 -31.04 -5.04
CA ARG A 509 3.48 -31.22 -6.48
C ARG A 509 3.58 -29.88 -7.23
N LEU A 510 2.73 -28.91 -6.91
CA LEU A 510 2.81 -27.55 -7.45
C LEU A 510 4.16 -26.91 -7.12
N ALA A 511 4.59 -26.99 -5.86
CA ALA A 511 5.88 -26.45 -5.42
C ALA A 511 7.08 -27.15 -6.10
N GLU A 512 7.08 -28.48 -6.19
CA GLU A 512 8.11 -29.29 -6.86
C GLU A 512 8.32 -28.88 -8.32
N HIS A 513 7.24 -28.51 -9.00
CA HIS A 513 7.24 -28.11 -10.40
C HIS A 513 7.35 -26.60 -10.62
N ASN A 514 7.54 -25.79 -9.56
CA ASN A 514 7.55 -24.32 -9.60
C ASN A 514 6.28 -23.72 -10.23
N LEU A 515 5.13 -24.33 -9.94
CA LEU A 515 3.81 -23.90 -10.41
C LEU A 515 3.01 -23.30 -9.26
N GLN A 516 2.28 -22.21 -9.54
CA GLN A 516 1.38 -21.57 -8.60
C GLN A 516 -0.05 -21.53 -9.15
N PRO A 517 -1.06 -22.03 -8.42
CA PRO A 517 -2.45 -21.91 -8.85
C PRO A 517 -2.93 -20.48 -8.63
N LEU A 518 -3.59 -19.89 -9.62
CA LEU A 518 -4.23 -18.57 -9.51
C LEU A 518 -5.75 -18.60 -9.65
N VAL A 519 -6.26 -19.63 -10.32
CA VAL A 519 -7.69 -19.89 -10.48
C VAL A 519 -7.91 -21.37 -10.22
N LEU A 520 -8.90 -21.70 -9.40
CA LEU A 520 -9.34 -23.07 -9.19
C LEU A 520 -10.75 -23.26 -9.74
N ARG A 521 -10.97 -24.33 -10.52
CA ARG A 521 -12.28 -24.72 -11.00
C ARG A 521 -13.02 -25.46 -9.90
N GLY A 522 -14.08 -24.83 -9.40
CA GLY A 522 -15.09 -25.48 -8.59
C GLY A 522 -16.04 -26.30 -9.46
N GLN A 523 -16.74 -27.22 -8.82
CA GLN A 523 -17.74 -28.07 -9.45
C GLN A 523 -18.95 -28.22 -8.54
N THR A 524 -20.13 -27.94 -9.09
CA THR A 524 -21.42 -28.29 -8.51
C THR A 524 -22.48 -28.17 -9.61
N ASP A 525 -23.69 -28.61 -9.31
CA ASP A 525 -24.89 -28.28 -10.07
C ASP A 525 -25.80 -27.44 -9.16
N LEU A 526 -26.02 -26.19 -9.54
CA LEU A 526 -26.87 -25.23 -8.82
C LEU A 526 -28.34 -25.68 -8.76
N GLY A 527 -28.72 -26.77 -9.45
CA GLY A 527 -30.00 -27.45 -9.34
C GLY A 527 -30.12 -28.32 -8.08
N ARG A 528 -29.00 -28.79 -7.54
CA ARG A 528 -28.96 -29.62 -6.33
C ARG A 528 -29.12 -28.78 -5.07
N GLU A 529 -29.86 -29.30 -4.09
CA GLU A 529 -30.00 -28.65 -2.78
C GLU A 529 -28.67 -28.56 -2.03
N SER A 530 -27.78 -29.53 -2.24
CA SER A 530 -26.43 -29.58 -1.65
C SER A 530 -25.43 -28.59 -2.24
N CYS A 531 -25.77 -27.83 -3.29
CA CYS A 531 -24.76 -27.09 -4.06
C CYS A 531 -24.04 -26.01 -3.24
N VAL A 532 -24.73 -25.37 -2.29
CA VAL A 532 -24.13 -24.31 -1.46
C VAL A 532 -23.11 -24.91 -0.49
N GLU A 533 -23.39 -26.08 0.07
CA GLU A 533 -22.47 -26.81 0.96
C GLU A 533 -21.26 -27.38 0.20
N GLU A 534 -21.50 -27.89 -1.02
CA GLU A 534 -20.43 -28.34 -1.92
C GLU A 534 -19.50 -27.19 -2.29
N LEU A 535 -20.04 -26.01 -2.61
CA LEU A 535 -19.24 -24.81 -2.89
C LEU A 535 -18.53 -24.32 -1.63
N ALA A 536 -19.16 -24.35 -0.46
CA ALA A 536 -18.53 -23.94 0.80
C ALA A 536 -17.27 -24.75 1.09
N SER A 537 -17.34 -26.07 0.90
CA SER A 537 -16.19 -26.97 1.07
C SER A 537 -15.04 -26.64 0.12
N GLN A 538 -15.36 -26.31 -1.13
CA GLN A 538 -14.37 -25.94 -2.15
C GLN A 538 -13.77 -24.55 -1.92
N LEU A 539 -14.57 -23.58 -1.47
CA LEU A 539 -14.12 -22.23 -1.10
C LEU A 539 -13.11 -22.27 0.05
N ALA A 540 -13.33 -23.13 1.04
CA ALA A 540 -12.37 -23.35 2.12
C ALA A 540 -11.04 -23.95 1.60
N VAL A 541 -11.09 -24.81 0.57
CA VAL A 541 -9.87 -25.31 -0.09
C VAL A 541 -9.15 -24.19 -0.84
N CYS A 542 -9.87 -23.32 -1.55
CA CYS A 542 -9.29 -22.16 -2.22
C CYS A 542 -8.53 -21.27 -1.24
N GLU A 543 -9.12 -20.95 -0.07
CA GLU A 543 -8.45 -20.18 0.99
C GLU A 543 -7.18 -20.89 1.48
N ARG A 544 -7.25 -22.18 1.79
CA ARG A 544 -6.10 -22.99 2.25
C ARG A 544 -4.96 -23.00 1.23
N MET A 545 -5.28 -22.95 -0.06
CA MET A 545 -4.30 -22.91 -1.15
C MET A 545 -3.86 -21.48 -1.51
N GLY A 546 -4.39 -20.45 -0.84
CA GLY A 546 -4.10 -19.04 -1.11
C GLY A 546 -4.64 -18.53 -2.45
N VAL A 547 -5.67 -19.19 -3.00
CA VAL A 547 -6.26 -18.85 -4.30
C VAL A 547 -7.50 -17.98 -4.12
N ARG A 548 -7.51 -16.82 -4.78
CA ARG A 548 -8.59 -15.81 -4.63
C ARG A 548 -9.75 -15.97 -5.61
N TYR A 549 -9.60 -16.77 -6.66
CA TYR A 549 -10.61 -16.92 -7.72
C TYR A 549 -11.01 -18.37 -7.87
N MET A 550 -12.31 -18.63 -7.70
CA MET A 550 -12.91 -19.91 -8.02
C MET A 550 -13.75 -19.78 -9.28
N PHE A 551 -13.29 -20.37 -10.38
CA PHE A 551 -14.08 -20.49 -11.61
C PHE A 551 -15.23 -21.47 -11.39
N LEU A 552 -16.42 -21.14 -11.89
CA LEU A 552 -17.57 -22.03 -11.89
C LEU A 552 -18.30 -21.95 -13.23
N SER A 553 -18.43 -23.10 -13.89
CA SER A 553 -19.30 -23.25 -15.06
C SER A 553 -20.72 -23.51 -14.57
N PRO A 554 -21.67 -22.56 -14.71
CA PRO A 554 -22.97 -22.67 -14.10
C PRO A 554 -23.83 -23.73 -14.79
N ARG A 555 -24.30 -24.71 -14.02
CA ARG A 555 -25.39 -25.62 -14.40
C ARG A 555 -26.44 -25.57 -13.32
N HIS A 556 -27.72 -25.65 -13.67
CA HIS A 556 -28.82 -25.63 -12.70
C HIS A 556 -29.93 -26.63 -13.08
N THR A 557 -29.56 -27.89 -13.32
CA THR A 557 -30.47 -28.89 -13.86
C THR A 557 -31.72 -29.06 -12.99
N GLY A 558 -32.89 -28.82 -13.58
CA GLY A 558 -34.18 -28.93 -12.90
C GLY A 558 -34.57 -27.77 -11.98
N ALA A 559 -33.68 -26.81 -11.72
CA ALA A 559 -33.99 -25.61 -10.94
C ALA A 559 -34.27 -24.40 -11.84
N SER A 560 -35.10 -23.48 -11.34
CA SER A 560 -35.31 -22.19 -12.00
C SER A 560 -34.08 -21.29 -11.87
N ARG A 561 -33.94 -20.35 -12.82
CA ARG A 561 -32.91 -19.29 -12.76
C ARG A 561 -32.90 -18.54 -11.42
N GLN A 562 -34.08 -18.23 -10.88
CA GLN A 562 -34.21 -17.55 -9.58
C GLN A 562 -33.61 -18.37 -8.43
N VAL A 563 -33.84 -19.69 -8.41
CA VAL A 563 -33.26 -20.59 -7.40
C VAL A 563 -31.74 -20.66 -7.55
N ALA A 564 -31.23 -20.73 -8.79
CA ALA A 564 -29.79 -20.72 -9.06
C ALA A 564 -29.14 -19.40 -8.59
N CYS A 565 -29.74 -18.24 -8.91
CA CYS A 565 -29.25 -16.93 -8.48
C CYS A 565 -29.25 -16.77 -6.95
N GLU A 566 -30.28 -17.26 -6.25
CA GLU A 566 -30.33 -17.25 -4.78
C GLU A 566 -29.21 -18.12 -4.18
N ARG A 567 -29.02 -19.33 -4.70
CA ARG A 567 -27.94 -20.22 -4.26
C ARG A 567 -26.55 -19.61 -4.50
N LEU A 568 -26.36 -18.94 -5.62
CA LEU A 568 -25.14 -18.19 -5.92
C LEU A 568 -24.93 -17.01 -4.96
N ARG A 569 -26.00 -16.30 -4.58
CA ARG A 569 -25.93 -15.23 -3.57
C ARG A 569 -25.49 -15.78 -2.21
N GLN A 570 -26.07 -16.91 -1.78
CA GLN A 570 -25.68 -17.59 -0.55
C GLN A 570 -24.23 -18.08 -0.58
N ALA A 571 -23.80 -18.69 -1.69
CA ALA A 571 -22.41 -19.07 -1.90
C ALA A 571 -21.46 -17.85 -1.92
N GLY A 572 -21.93 -16.71 -2.43
CA GLY A 572 -21.23 -15.44 -2.40
C GLY A 572 -20.89 -14.96 -0.99
N GLU A 573 -21.83 -15.06 -0.05
CA GLU A 573 -21.59 -14.69 1.35
C GLU A 573 -20.52 -15.60 2.01
N ILE A 574 -20.51 -16.88 1.63
CA ILE A 574 -19.48 -17.83 2.08
C ILE A 574 -18.13 -17.48 1.44
N ALA A 575 -18.11 -17.20 0.14
CA ALA A 575 -16.90 -16.81 -0.58
C ALA A 575 -16.28 -15.54 0.01
N ARG A 576 -17.10 -14.57 0.42
CA ARG A 576 -16.66 -13.35 1.12
C ARG A 576 -15.90 -13.66 2.40
N LYS A 577 -16.37 -14.61 3.21
CA LYS A 577 -15.70 -15.03 4.47
C LYS A 577 -14.32 -15.66 4.20
N HIS A 578 -14.19 -16.38 3.10
CA HIS A 578 -12.93 -17.02 2.69
C HIS A 578 -12.01 -16.12 1.87
N GLY A 579 -12.42 -14.87 1.57
CA GLY A 579 -11.64 -13.96 0.71
C GLY A 579 -11.55 -14.43 -0.75
N VAL A 580 -12.53 -15.20 -1.22
CA VAL A 580 -12.59 -15.77 -2.58
C VAL A 580 -13.69 -15.08 -3.39
N THR A 581 -13.50 -14.97 -4.69
CA THR A 581 -14.50 -14.55 -5.66
C THR A 581 -14.89 -15.73 -6.54
N ILE A 582 -16.18 -16.02 -6.63
CA ILE A 582 -16.74 -16.99 -7.58
C ILE A 582 -16.87 -16.29 -8.93
N ALA A 583 -16.18 -16.79 -9.95
CA ALA A 583 -16.22 -16.25 -11.31
C ALA A 583 -17.04 -17.17 -12.22
N LEU A 584 -18.25 -16.74 -12.58
CA LEU A 584 -19.17 -17.49 -13.44
C LEU A 584 -18.74 -17.41 -14.89
N GLU A 585 -18.62 -18.55 -15.54
CA GLU A 585 -18.26 -18.63 -16.95
C GLU A 585 -19.29 -17.97 -17.87
N THR A 586 -18.80 -17.34 -18.94
CA THR A 586 -19.63 -16.97 -20.10
C THR A 586 -20.10 -18.24 -20.80
N HIS A 587 -21.23 -18.76 -20.34
CA HIS A 587 -21.82 -20.02 -20.81
C HIS A 587 -23.35 -19.99 -20.66
N PRO A 588 -24.13 -20.61 -21.56
CA PRO A 588 -25.57 -20.70 -21.42
C PRO A 588 -26.02 -21.46 -20.15
N ASP A 589 -27.16 -21.09 -19.56
CA ASP A 589 -28.04 -19.96 -19.92
C ASP A 589 -27.73 -18.67 -19.14
N LEU A 590 -27.06 -18.78 -17.99
CA LEU A 590 -26.82 -17.68 -17.04
C LEU A 590 -25.83 -16.61 -17.56
N GLY A 591 -25.03 -16.94 -18.57
CA GLY A 591 -24.01 -16.06 -19.14
C GLY A 591 -23.78 -16.27 -20.64
N THR A 592 -24.83 -16.56 -21.42
CA THR A 592 -24.72 -16.81 -22.87
C THR A 592 -24.02 -15.69 -23.64
N ASN A 593 -24.25 -14.44 -23.24
CA ASN A 593 -23.64 -13.21 -23.77
C ASN A 593 -23.63 -12.14 -22.67
N ALA A 594 -23.10 -10.95 -22.93
CA ALA A 594 -22.95 -9.92 -21.92
C ALA A 594 -24.29 -9.41 -21.38
N ASP A 595 -25.34 -9.32 -22.20
CA ASP A 595 -26.65 -8.85 -21.76
C ASP A 595 -27.30 -9.86 -20.80
N ALA A 596 -27.24 -11.16 -21.13
CA ALA A 596 -27.69 -12.24 -20.24
C ALA A 596 -26.86 -12.28 -18.94
N HIS A 597 -25.54 -12.16 -19.05
CA HIS A 597 -24.65 -12.20 -17.90
C HIS A 597 -24.87 -10.99 -16.99
N LEU A 598 -25.07 -9.80 -17.56
CA LEU A 598 -25.40 -8.58 -16.82
C LEU A 598 -26.72 -8.72 -16.06
N ALA A 599 -27.75 -9.30 -16.69
CA ALA A 599 -29.00 -9.59 -16.02
C ALA A 599 -28.82 -10.57 -14.85
N THR A 600 -27.98 -11.60 -15.02
CA THR A 600 -27.65 -12.55 -13.94
C THR A 600 -26.87 -11.88 -12.82
N MET A 601 -25.87 -11.04 -13.12
CA MET A 601 -25.11 -10.30 -12.12
C MET A 601 -25.98 -9.34 -11.32
N LYS A 602 -26.89 -8.63 -11.98
CA LYS A 602 -27.88 -7.75 -11.33
C LYS A 602 -28.85 -8.53 -10.45
N GLU A 603 -29.25 -9.73 -10.89
CA GLU A 603 -30.13 -10.56 -10.09
C GLU A 603 -29.42 -11.11 -8.86
N ILE A 604 -28.23 -11.69 -8.99
CA ILE A 604 -27.45 -12.20 -7.86
C ILE A 604 -27.10 -11.07 -6.89
N ASN A 605 -26.66 -9.92 -7.42
CA ASN A 605 -26.30 -8.70 -6.68
C ASN A 605 -25.35 -8.97 -5.49
N HIS A 606 -24.20 -9.60 -5.75
CA HIS A 606 -23.23 -9.93 -4.70
C HIS A 606 -21.79 -9.60 -5.14
N PRO A 607 -20.96 -8.95 -4.29
CA PRO A 607 -19.61 -8.50 -4.68
C PRO A 607 -18.60 -9.63 -4.91
N ASN A 608 -18.79 -10.79 -4.27
CA ASN A 608 -17.95 -11.99 -4.44
C ASN A 608 -18.50 -13.00 -5.47
N VAL A 609 -19.50 -12.62 -6.26
CA VAL A 609 -19.93 -13.38 -7.44
C VAL A 609 -19.79 -12.47 -8.65
N ARG A 610 -18.92 -12.87 -9.58
CA ARG A 610 -18.43 -12.06 -10.70
C ARG A 610 -18.37 -12.89 -11.97
N VAL A 611 -17.89 -12.29 -13.06
CA VAL A 611 -17.83 -12.90 -14.39
C VAL A 611 -16.43 -13.42 -14.68
N ASN A 612 -16.36 -14.65 -15.19
CA ASN A 612 -15.27 -15.16 -16.02
C ASN A 612 -15.64 -14.96 -17.49
N PHE A 613 -15.02 -13.96 -18.13
CA PHE A 613 -15.31 -13.62 -19.52
C PHE A 613 -14.50 -14.52 -20.47
N ASP A 614 -15.17 -15.43 -21.17
CA ASP A 614 -14.55 -16.31 -22.17
C ASP A 614 -14.80 -15.73 -23.56
N THR A 615 -13.71 -15.37 -24.25
CA THR A 615 -13.79 -14.72 -25.57
C THR A 615 -14.35 -15.63 -26.66
N GLY A 616 -14.04 -16.92 -26.62
CA GLY A 616 -14.44 -17.89 -27.66
C GLY A 616 -15.87 -18.38 -27.46
N ASN A 617 -16.35 -18.42 -26.22
CA ASN A 617 -17.75 -18.78 -25.95
C ASN A 617 -18.72 -17.72 -26.48
N ILE A 618 -18.33 -16.44 -26.54
CA ILE A 618 -19.16 -15.39 -27.16
C ILE A 618 -19.45 -15.74 -28.63
N THR A 619 -18.42 -15.98 -29.43
CA THR A 619 -18.57 -16.28 -30.87
C THR A 619 -19.17 -17.67 -31.11
N PHE A 620 -18.95 -18.63 -30.20
CA PHE A 620 -19.52 -19.98 -30.31
C PHE A 620 -21.04 -19.98 -30.09
N TYR A 621 -21.53 -19.31 -29.05
CA TYR A 621 -22.95 -19.34 -28.65
C TYR A 621 -23.82 -18.26 -29.30
N ASN A 622 -23.25 -17.26 -29.96
CA ASN A 622 -24.00 -16.10 -30.46
C ASN A 622 -23.68 -15.79 -31.92
N LYS A 623 -24.71 -15.71 -32.77
CA LYS A 623 -24.55 -15.39 -34.19
C LYS A 623 -24.08 -13.94 -34.36
N GLY A 624 -22.89 -13.75 -34.93
CA GLY A 624 -22.35 -12.43 -35.27
C GLY A 624 -21.99 -11.54 -34.07
N ALA A 625 -21.83 -12.12 -32.88
CA ALA A 625 -21.38 -11.38 -31.72
C ALA A 625 -19.85 -11.29 -31.68
N GLU A 626 -19.35 -10.11 -31.28
CA GLU A 626 -17.93 -9.82 -31.19
C GLU A 626 -17.51 -9.74 -29.72
N ALA A 627 -16.46 -10.48 -29.35
CA ALA A 627 -15.97 -10.55 -27.97
C ALA A 627 -15.64 -9.16 -27.38
N VAL A 628 -15.05 -8.26 -28.18
CA VAL A 628 -14.72 -6.89 -27.75
C VAL A 628 -15.97 -6.07 -27.41
N THR A 629 -17.03 -6.21 -28.22
CA THR A 629 -18.29 -5.50 -28.02
C THR A 629 -19.00 -6.00 -26.77
N GLU A 630 -19.04 -7.31 -26.58
CA GLU A 630 -19.66 -7.94 -25.42
C GLU A 630 -18.87 -7.63 -24.13
N LEU A 631 -17.53 -7.67 -24.18
CA LEU A 631 -16.69 -7.33 -23.03
C LEU A 631 -16.96 -5.90 -22.53
N LYS A 632 -17.06 -4.92 -23.43
CA LYS A 632 -17.35 -3.52 -23.06
C LYS A 632 -18.66 -3.35 -22.28
N LYS A 633 -19.67 -4.21 -22.52
CA LYS A 633 -20.95 -4.16 -21.83
C LYS A 633 -20.88 -4.67 -20.39
N ILE A 634 -19.95 -5.58 -20.08
CA ILE A 634 -19.91 -6.34 -18.81
C ILE A 634 -18.63 -6.14 -18.01
N ILE A 635 -17.64 -5.40 -18.53
CA ILE A 635 -16.29 -5.23 -17.96
C ILE A 635 -16.25 -4.92 -16.47
N ASP A 636 -17.20 -4.13 -15.95
CA ASP A 636 -17.29 -3.77 -14.53
C ASP A 636 -17.58 -4.96 -13.60
N TYR A 637 -18.07 -6.08 -14.14
CA TYR A 637 -18.35 -7.31 -13.41
C TYR A 637 -17.28 -8.40 -13.63
N VAL A 638 -16.30 -8.18 -14.52
CA VAL A 638 -15.32 -9.19 -14.89
C VAL A 638 -14.24 -9.32 -13.82
N ALA A 639 -14.04 -10.54 -13.32
CA ALA A 639 -12.99 -10.89 -12.35
C ALA A 639 -11.86 -11.71 -12.96
N THR A 640 -12.16 -12.54 -13.96
CA THR A 640 -11.18 -13.36 -14.71
C THR A 640 -11.53 -13.32 -16.19
N VAL A 641 -10.53 -13.50 -17.06
CA VAL A 641 -10.71 -13.57 -18.52
C VAL A 641 -10.08 -14.85 -19.05
N GLU A 642 -10.75 -15.47 -20.00
CA GLU A 642 -10.20 -16.59 -20.77
C GLU A 642 -10.04 -16.20 -22.22
N LEU A 643 -8.78 -16.28 -22.67
CA LEU A 643 -8.43 -16.11 -24.07
C LEU A 643 -8.61 -17.46 -24.75
N LYS A 644 -9.66 -17.53 -25.54
CA LYS A 644 -10.07 -18.67 -26.34
C LYS A 644 -10.45 -18.15 -27.72
N ASP A 645 -9.83 -18.70 -28.76
CA ASP A 645 -10.10 -18.30 -30.14
C ASP A 645 -11.11 -19.24 -30.77
N HIS A 646 -11.79 -18.80 -31.83
CA HIS A 646 -12.88 -19.54 -32.45
C HIS A 646 -12.97 -19.25 -33.95
N SER A 647 -13.59 -20.15 -34.72
CA SER A 647 -13.76 -19.99 -36.17
C SER A 647 -14.76 -18.90 -36.57
N GLY A 648 -15.58 -18.43 -35.64
CA GLY A 648 -16.67 -17.47 -35.89
C GLY A 648 -17.93 -18.10 -36.47
N ARG A 649 -17.95 -19.42 -36.74
CA ARG A 649 -19.16 -20.10 -37.21
C ARG A 649 -20.00 -20.56 -36.04
N TYR A 650 -21.28 -20.18 -36.07
CA TYR A 650 -22.24 -20.47 -34.99
C TYR A 650 -22.28 -21.96 -34.63
N MET A 651 -22.04 -22.26 -33.35
CA MET A 651 -22.01 -23.62 -32.77
C MET A 651 -21.06 -24.61 -33.46
N GLU A 652 -20.07 -24.13 -34.22
CA GLU A 652 -19.01 -24.97 -34.77
C GLU A 652 -17.91 -25.17 -33.72
N TRP A 653 -17.63 -26.42 -33.34
CA TRP A 653 -16.57 -26.74 -32.39
C TRP A 653 -15.21 -26.71 -33.09
N ASN A 654 -14.72 -25.49 -33.31
CA ASN A 654 -13.43 -25.21 -33.93
C ASN A 654 -12.80 -24.05 -33.14
N PHE A 655 -12.01 -24.42 -32.13
CA PHE A 655 -11.29 -23.49 -31.27
C PHE A 655 -9.80 -23.60 -31.61
N PRO A 656 -9.31 -22.85 -32.62
CA PRO A 656 -7.97 -23.00 -33.16
C PRO A 656 -6.89 -22.43 -32.21
N VAL A 657 -5.61 -22.53 -32.60
CA VAL A 657 -4.51 -21.87 -31.88
C VAL A 657 -4.81 -20.37 -31.76
N LEU A 658 -4.53 -19.76 -30.60
CA LEU A 658 -4.83 -18.34 -30.42
C LEU A 658 -4.17 -17.49 -31.50
N GLY A 659 -4.94 -16.57 -32.08
CA GLY A 659 -4.51 -15.67 -33.14
C GLY A 659 -4.71 -16.21 -34.56
N THR A 660 -5.35 -17.38 -34.70
CA THR A 660 -5.65 -17.99 -36.01
C THR A 660 -7.15 -18.10 -36.29
N GLY A 661 -8.00 -17.77 -35.32
CA GLY A 661 -9.44 -17.61 -35.48
C GLY A 661 -9.83 -16.15 -35.66
N VAL A 662 -11.07 -15.82 -35.26
CA VAL A 662 -11.70 -14.51 -35.53
C VAL A 662 -11.68 -13.54 -34.35
N VAL A 663 -11.25 -13.98 -33.16
CA VAL A 663 -11.32 -13.13 -31.96
C VAL A 663 -10.27 -12.00 -32.01
N ASP A 664 -10.72 -10.75 -31.90
CA ASP A 664 -9.85 -9.57 -31.79
C ASP A 664 -9.20 -9.46 -30.39
N PHE A 665 -8.15 -10.26 -30.16
CA PHE A 665 -7.39 -10.22 -28.91
C PHE A 665 -6.73 -8.85 -28.63
N PRO A 666 -6.11 -8.14 -29.59
CA PRO A 666 -5.63 -6.78 -29.37
C PRO A 666 -6.72 -5.85 -28.85
N GLY A 667 -7.92 -5.89 -29.42
CA GLY A 667 -9.08 -5.13 -28.97
C GLY A 667 -9.54 -5.53 -27.56
N VAL A 668 -9.57 -6.83 -27.25
CA VAL A 668 -9.88 -7.35 -25.90
C VAL A 668 -8.87 -6.81 -24.88
N LEU A 669 -7.57 -6.98 -25.13
CA LEU A 669 -6.52 -6.51 -24.23
C LEU A 669 -6.55 -4.97 -24.07
N LYS A 670 -6.91 -4.23 -25.13
CA LYS A 670 -7.11 -2.78 -25.04
C LYS A 670 -8.24 -2.42 -24.09
N VAL A 671 -9.40 -3.07 -24.18
CA VAL A 671 -10.53 -2.81 -23.27
C VAL A 671 -10.13 -3.09 -21.83
N LEU A 672 -9.45 -4.21 -21.58
CA LEU A 672 -8.94 -4.56 -20.24
C LEU A 672 -7.95 -3.51 -19.70
N LYS A 673 -7.02 -3.02 -20.55
CA LYS A 673 -6.07 -1.94 -20.21
C LYS A 673 -6.79 -0.64 -19.87
N ASP A 674 -7.71 -0.21 -20.75
CA ASP A 674 -8.49 1.02 -20.57
C ASP A 674 -9.29 0.99 -19.26
N HIS A 675 -9.73 -0.20 -18.82
CA HIS A 675 -10.51 -0.40 -17.59
C HIS A 675 -9.64 -0.78 -16.38
N ARG A 676 -8.31 -0.72 -16.50
CA ARG A 676 -7.36 -1.06 -15.43
C ARG A 676 -7.64 -2.44 -14.81
N PHE A 677 -8.04 -3.42 -15.63
CA PHE A 677 -8.31 -4.78 -15.18
C PHE A 677 -7.05 -5.40 -14.54
N ARG A 678 -7.22 -6.16 -13.45
CA ARG A 678 -6.10 -6.76 -12.68
C ARG A 678 -6.30 -8.25 -12.39
N GLY A 679 -7.34 -8.85 -12.97
CA GLY A 679 -7.65 -10.26 -12.78
C GLY A 679 -6.70 -11.18 -13.57
N PRO A 680 -6.69 -12.48 -13.27
CA PRO A 680 -6.03 -13.49 -14.09
C PRO A 680 -6.52 -13.48 -15.54
N ILE A 681 -5.59 -13.67 -16.47
CA ILE A 681 -5.86 -13.96 -17.88
C ILE A 681 -5.42 -15.40 -18.15
N THR A 682 -6.36 -16.24 -18.56
CA THR A 682 -6.18 -17.68 -18.72
C THR A 682 -6.23 -18.08 -20.18
N LEU A 683 -5.30 -18.92 -20.63
CA LEU A 683 -5.40 -19.58 -21.93
C LEU A 683 -6.28 -20.81 -21.80
N GLU A 684 -7.35 -20.83 -22.59
CA GLU A 684 -8.16 -22.03 -22.84
C GLU A 684 -8.06 -22.41 -24.31
N VAL A 685 -7.66 -23.66 -24.57
CA VAL A 685 -7.59 -24.22 -25.92
C VAL A 685 -8.27 -25.58 -25.93
N GLU A 686 -9.28 -25.74 -26.79
CA GLU A 686 -10.12 -26.95 -26.85
C GLU A 686 -10.03 -27.70 -28.18
N GLY A 687 -9.25 -27.19 -29.14
CA GLY A 687 -9.00 -27.82 -30.42
C GLY A 687 -10.23 -27.87 -31.34
N VAL A 688 -10.16 -28.75 -32.33
CA VAL A 688 -11.17 -28.88 -33.39
C VAL A 688 -11.85 -30.24 -33.29
N ARG A 689 -13.19 -30.26 -33.33
CA ARG A 689 -13.94 -31.51 -33.23
C ARG A 689 -13.56 -32.46 -34.37
N GLY A 690 -13.29 -33.71 -34.00
CA GLY A 690 -12.89 -34.75 -34.94
C GLY A 690 -11.39 -34.76 -35.27
N VAL A 691 -10.60 -33.85 -34.70
CA VAL A 691 -9.14 -33.85 -34.84
C VAL A 691 -8.51 -34.36 -33.54
N GLU A 692 -7.95 -35.57 -33.58
CA GLU A 692 -7.14 -36.07 -32.47
C GLU A 692 -5.69 -35.62 -32.62
N MET A 693 -5.18 -34.96 -31.57
CA MET A 693 -3.76 -34.57 -31.49
C MET A 693 -2.99 -35.59 -30.66
N THR A 694 -1.75 -35.87 -31.09
CA THR A 694 -0.75 -36.55 -30.26
C THR A 694 -0.32 -35.65 -29.09
N GLU A 695 0.38 -36.20 -28.10
CA GLU A 695 0.92 -35.42 -26.97
C GLU A 695 1.82 -34.27 -27.48
N THR A 696 2.70 -34.56 -28.45
CA THR A 696 3.59 -33.57 -29.06
C THR A 696 2.81 -32.46 -29.78
N GLN A 697 1.77 -32.81 -30.52
CA GLN A 697 0.90 -31.83 -31.18
C GLN A 697 0.14 -30.97 -30.17
N THR A 698 -0.35 -31.57 -29.08
CA THR A 698 -1.05 -30.85 -28.00
C THR A 698 -0.10 -29.87 -27.29
N LYS A 699 1.12 -30.30 -26.97
CA LYS A 699 2.17 -29.44 -26.42
C LYS A 699 2.47 -28.26 -27.36
N GLN A 700 2.66 -28.55 -28.65
CA GLN A 700 2.93 -27.52 -29.66
C GLN A 700 1.78 -26.52 -29.77
N TYR A 701 0.53 -26.99 -29.73
CA TYR A 701 -0.67 -26.17 -29.80
C TYR A 701 -0.76 -25.14 -28.66
N ILE A 702 -0.47 -25.59 -27.44
CA ILE A 702 -0.44 -24.75 -26.25
C ILE A 702 0.74 -23.78 -26.32
N ALA A 703 1.93 -24.25 -26.72
CA ALA A 703 3.12 -23.41 -26.87
C ALA A 703 2.92 -22.32 -27.93
N ASP A 704 2.25 -22.63 -29.04
CA ASP A 704 1.94 -21.65 -30.09
C ASP A 704 0.99 -20.56 -29.59
N SER A 705 -0.03 -20.95 -28.82
CA SER A 705 -0.97 -20.03 -28.19
C SER A 705 -0.30 -19.13 -27.15
N VAL A 706 0.59 -19.69 -26.32
CA VAL A 706 1.41 -18.92 -25.37
C VAL A 706 2.31 -17.93 -26.11
N ARG A 707 3.00 -18.37 -27.17
CA ARG A 707 3.86 -17.50 -27.98
C ARG A 707 3.08 -16.39 -28.66
N TYR A 708 1.86 -16.65 -29.13
CA TYR A 708 1.00 -15.62 -29.70
C TYR A 708 0.66 -14.54 -28.67
N VAL A 709 0.19 -14.93 -27.48
CA VAL A 709 -0.15 -13.97 -26.42
C VAL A 709 1.07 -13.18 -25.97
N GLN A 710 2.23 -13.81 -25.83
CA GLN A 710 3.49 -13.13 -25.53
C GLN A 710 3.89 -12.10 -26.60
N LYS A 711 3.56 -12.33 -27.88
CA LYS A 711 3.82 -11.38 -28.97
C LYS A 711 2.89 -10.16 -28.94
N LEU A 712 1.71 -10.25 -28.29
CA LEU A 712 0.80 -9.11 -28.14
C LEU A 712 1.34 -8.03 -27.18
N GLY A 713 2.46 -8.29 -26.51
CA GLY A 713 3.13 -7.40 -25.58
C GLY A 713 2.63 -7.56 -24.14
N ASP A 714 2.88 -6.54 -23.32
CA ASP A 714 2.51 -6.59 -21.90
C ASP A 714 0.99 -6.73 -21.75
N LEU A 715 0.59 -7.71 -20.93
CA LEU A 715 -0.80 -7.86 -20.50
C LEU A 715 -1.22 -6.65 -19.63
N PRO A 716 -2.54 -6.37 -19.51
CA PRO A 716 -3.09 -5.18 -18.84
C PRO A 716 -2.62 -4.87 -17.42
#